data_AF-A0A5N9BQI7-F1
#
_entry.id   AF-A0A5N9BQI7-F1
#
_cell.length_a   1.000
_cell.length_b   1.000
_cell.length_c   1.000
_cell.angle_alpha   90.00
_cell.angle_beta   90.00
_cell.angle_gamma   90.00
#
_symmetry.space_group_name_H-M   'P 1'
#
loop_
_entity.id
_entity.type
_entity.pdbx_description
1 polymer ?
#
loop_
_entity_poly.entity_id
_entity_poly.type
_entity_poly.pdbx_seq_one_letter_code
_entity_poly.pdbx_strand_id
1 'polypeptide(L)'
;LVQRIFGHAALAAAVAAGVFFISAPYAVLDVGAFIGDLGAQTRMASNAGLWPFTIQYIDTPAFIYQIQQSSVWGLGIPLGIVAWGSIPFTAGVAALSKTARRSDLFVLAWVVPGFLFLESFEVHFLRYVFPLMPILIIMGSRMLLWMMTAYQPSAADIISRQVGSARFLPGIAVGVIVVVMGATAFYALAFQKVYAEDHPAVTASEWINENIPRGTAIVSDNHWDEYVPNLYPYDVWQFPVYDADTLEKMSTLAEKLASSEYVVFYSSRPYASAARDHDRFPLSNAYYQGLFNGSLGYELDQEFTNYPEFLGVSFRDDAIGRAGLEQPEPLAPEDSFVISFNLGYADDNVVGYDHPRVLLFKNTAHLSESIIGIRLKTSPRAVNDRQVGLMLSDGDLTAQQEGGTFFDIVNRDGWTNDLPVLAWLLVVEIIYLAALPLTMFIFRPLPDRGIILARVVGLLGVSYIAWITVSLGLMDFSRTAVYTGMAVMAMMSAATLALRWREITRFLKEHWRLLLFGESLFLVAFLGFVLLRHANPDLWHPFRGGEKPMELAYLTAVVRSTTLPPFDPWFAGGFLNYYYWGYFVVSSIIRVTGILPTTAFNLAVPMFFALTVTGAYTLVYNLTEGVRQRRRAGHVVRVPGYGALPMLAGDDDRTQWRKLALSPVGAGVIAGLFTAVFGNLDGMVQMVQNSWHRLADGTPFPAFDFWRSSRMLPNLENIDPNPIAFWVPGKLAEISDVSFHITEFPFFTFLFADLHAHMMVIPFTLLVIGLGLNMVVGLKDGGWVWTIVSAVALALGLGSLWVVNSWDFPSYLILTVGLLGLAVYFTEGSRTDKLALLGVLILGVVAVSILAFLPFHLTYETFNSGLDISKWRTPVDRFLGIHGLFLFVIASFLLYQARDTLNELVRSVRGLNPETIITRFDWLRVGVAAGVVTAVFIGAAGFWNITLLVVFLILAGMVVWKIFASQNEERPFEIVPLALLGLALFIGIGVDLVRVEGDIGRMNTFFKYYLEIWVLLSIVSAYMLWHLGASGFLRPNLGLRSGVWMVVLAVLIGSSLIYTALGSRARISDRFTDGPSTLDGTAYMAEALHYEQEQPLELKWDKEAITWVQDNVVGSPVILEAHLSQYRWGARFANYTGLPTVIGWPWHQIQQRTDYSVAILDRAEDVREMYETTDEDRALSLLRQYGVKYVVVGDLERITYPGDGLGKFESMGRKVFENQGTAIYEARWN
;
A
#
# COMPACT_ATOMS: atom_id res chain seq x y z
N LEU A 1 -25.97 -43.19 -15.08
CA LEU A 1 -25.76 -42.57 -13.75
C LEU A 1 -26.05 -41.06 -13.81
N VAL A 2 -25.32 -40.30 -14.64
CA VAL A 2 -25.48 -38.86 -14.84
C VAL A 2 -26.94 -38.43 -15.15
N GLN A 3 -27.63 -39.09 -16.10
CA GLN A 3 -29.05 -38.81 -16.38
C GLN A 3 -29.99 -39.03 -15.19
N ARG A 4 -29.72 -40.03 -14.34
CA ARG A 4 -30.51 -40.25 -13.12
C ARG A 4 -30.23 -39.16 -12.09
N ILE A 5 -28.98 -38.72 -11.95
CA ILE A 5 -28.61 -37.61 -11.07
C ILE A 5 -29.35 -36.33 -11.52
N PHE A 6 -29.31 -36.00 -12.81
CA PHE A 6 -30.05 -34.85 -13.35
C PHE A 6 -31.57 -34.99 -13.17
N GLY A 7 -32.13 -36.20 -13.34
CA GLY A 7 -33.55 -36.44 -13.11
C GLY A 7 -33.99 -36.24 -11.66
N HIS A 8 -33.21 -36.72 -10.69
CA HIS A 8 -33.50 -36.50 -9.27
C HIS A 8 -33.28 -35.04 -8.86
N ALA A 9 -32.25 -34.38 -9.40
CA ALA A 9 -31.99 -32.96 -9.16
C ALA A 9 -33.13 -32.09 -9.72
N ALA A 10 -33.62 -32.39 -10.92
CA ALA A 10 -34.76 -31.69 -11.51
C ALA A 10 -36.05 -31.89 -10.70
N LEU A 11 -36.32 -33.12 -10.24
CA LEU A 11 -37.47 -33.39 -9.37
C LEU A 11 -37.34 -32.66 -8.02
N ALA A 12 -36.16 -32.68 -7.40
CA ALA A 12 -35.90 -31.96 -6.16
C ALA A 12 -36.07 -30.45 -6.32
N ALA A 13 -35.57 -29.88 -7.43
CA ALA A 13 -35.75 -28.47 -7.76
C ALA A 13 -37.23 -28.12 -7.98
N ALA A 14 -38.00 -28.98 -8.66
CA ALA A 14 -39.43 -28.78 -8.85
C ALA A 14 -40.22 -28.84 -7.54
N VAL A 15 -39.89 -29.78 -6.66
CA VAL A 15 -40.49 -29.88 -5.31
C VAL A 15 -40.12 -28.66 -4.46
N ALA A 16 -38.84 -28.26 -4.45
CA ALA A 16 -38.39 -27.08 -3.72
C ALA A 16 -39.06 -25.80 -4.22
N ALA A 17 -39.17 -25.61 -5.54
CA ALA A 17 -39.88 -24.48 -6.13
C ALA A 17 -41.38 -24.50 -5.76
N GLY A 18 -42.01 -25.68 -5.77
CA GLY A 18 -43.41 -25.83 -5.34
C GLY A 18 -43.61 -25.50 -3.86
N VAL A 19 -42.73 -25.99 -2.98
CA VAL A 19 -42.77 -25.67 -1.54
C VAL A 19 -42.51 -24.18 -1.31
N PHE A 20 -41.52 -23.59 -1.98
CA PHE A 20 -41.23 -22.16 -1.89
C PHE A 20 -42.43 -21.32 -2.33
N PHE A 21 -43.08 -21.68 -3.45
CA PHE A 21 -44.28 -21.02 -3.93
C PHE A 21 -45.43 -21.07 -2.92
N ILE A 22 -45.62 -22.20 -2.23
CA ILE A 22 -46.69 -22.38 -1.23
C ILE A 22 -46.37 -21.67 0.08
N SER A 23 -45.11 -21.73 0.54
CA SER A 23 -44.69 -21.22 1.86
C SER A 23 -44.33 -19.73 1.85
N ALA A 24 -43.91 -19.20 0.71
CA ALA A 24 -43.56 -17.79 0.52
C ALA A 24 -44.28 -17.19 -0.70
N PRO A 25 -45.63 -17.20 -0.75
CA PRO A 25 -46.38 -16.70 -1.90
C PRO A 25 -46.10 -15.21 -2.19
N TYR A 26 -45.77 -14.45 -1.14
CA TYR A 26 -45.35 -13.05 -1.24
C TYR A 26 -44.14 -12.84 -2.18
N ALA A 27 -43.18 -13.78 -2.19
CA ALA A 27 -41.98 -13.70 -3.02
C ALA A 27 -42.27 -13.69 -4.54
N VAL A 28 -43.47 -14.13 -4.93
CA VAL A 28 -43.93 -14.16 -6.33
C VAL A 28 -44.96 -13.07 -6.61
N LEU A 29 -45.80 -12.74 -5.63
CA LEU A 29 -46.81 -11.69 -5.74
C LEU A 29 -46.21 -10.29 -5.77
N ASP A 30 -45.09 -10.07 -5.06
CA ASP A 30 -44.33 -8.82 -5.07
C ASP A 30 -42.81 -9.11 -5.10
N VAL A 31 -42.35 -9.54 -6.27
CA VAL A 31 -40.94 -9.90 -6.51
C VAL A 31 -40.00 -8.73 -6.23
N GLY A 32 -40.44 -7.50 -6.52
CA GLY A 32 -39.62 -6.29 -6.36
C GLY A 32 -39.29 -6.03 -4.89
N ALA A 33 -40.31 -6.02 -4.03
CA ALA A 33 -40.12 -5.86 -2.59
C ALA A 33 -39.36 -7.04 -1.97
N PHE A 34 -39.68 -8.28 -2.36
CA PHE A 34 -38.96 -9.45 -1.87
C PHE A 34 -37.46 -9.42 -2.20
N ILE A 35 -37.07 -9.05 -3.42
CA ILE A 35 -35.66 -8.90 -3.80
C ILE A 35 -35.02 -7.73 -3.04
N GLY A 36 -35.75 -6.62 -2.86
CA GLY A 36 -35.31 -5.48 -2.07
C GLY A 36 -35.00 -5.84 -0.62
N ASP A 37 -35.92 -6.54 0.04
CA ASP A 37 -35.81 -7.01 1.42
C ASP A 37 -34.68 -8.04 1.57
N LEU A 38 -34.59 -9.01 0.65
CA LEU A 38 -33.50 -9.97 0.63
C LEU A 38 -32.15 -9.27 0.48
N GLY A 39 -32.07 -8.25 -0.38
CA GLY A 39 -30.88 -7.42 -0.54
C GLY A 39 -30.54 -6.64 0.73
N ALA A 40 -31.52 -6.07 1.43
CA ALA A 40 -31.33 -5.38 2.69
C ALA A 40 -30.81 -6.31 3.80
N GLN A 41 -31.41 -7.50 3.94
CA GLN A 41 -30.99 -8.52 4.91
C GLN A 41 -29.59 -9.06 4.58
N THR A 42 -29.29 -9.27 3.30
CA THR A 42 -27.95 -9.71 2.86
C THR A 42 -26.91 -8.64 3.18
N ARG A 43 -27.21 -7.35 2.93
CA ARG A 43 -26.31 -6.24 3.28
C ARG A 43 -26.07 -6.15 4.80
N MET A 44 -27.12 -6.30 5.60
CA MET A 44 -26.99 -6.35 7.06
C MET A 44 -26.12 -7.54 7.50
N ALA A 45 -26.34 -8.74 6.95
CA ALA A 45 -25.57 -9.92 7.33
C ALA A 45 -24.09 -9.84 6.90
N SER A 46 -23.81 -9.20 5.77
CA SER A 46 -22.47 -9.19 5.16
C SER A 46 -21.61 -7.97 5.54
N ASN A 47 -22.15 -6.98 6.27
CA ASN A 47 -21.39 -5.80 6.70
C ASN A 47 -21.67 -5.54 8.17
N ALA A 48 -20.80 -6.04 9.06
CA ALA A 48 -20.89 -5.75 10.48
C ALA A 48 -20.67 -4.24 10.72
N GLY A 49 -21.39 -3.66 11.68
CA GLY A 49 -21.32 -2.23 11.99
C GLY A 49 -22.23 -1.32 11.16
N LEU A 50 -22.88 -1.83 10.10
CA LEU A 50 -23.83 -1.03 9.30
C LEU A 50 -25.02 -0.54 10.14
N TRP A 51 -25.50 -1.39 11.06
CA TRP A 51 -26.59 -1.10 11.98
C TRP A 51 -26.12 -1.20 13.43
N PRO A 52 -26.71 -0.45 14.37
CA PRO A 52 -26.35 -0.46 15.79
C PRO A 52 -26.10 -1.86 16.39
N PHE A 53 -27.08 -2.75 16.28
CA PHE A 53 -27.03 -4.12 16.81
C PHE A 53 -26.02 -5.05 16.10
N THR A 54 -25.44 -4.62 14.97
CA THR A 54 -24.41 -5.40 14.24
C THR A 54 -22.98 -5.01 14.61
N ILE A 55 -22.77 -3.90 15.33
CA ILE A 55 -21.44 -3.44 15.77
C ILE A 55 -20.76 -4.47 16.68
N GLN A 56 -21.53 -5.28 17.41
CA GLN A 56 -21.02 -6.37 18.26
C GLN A 56 -20.28 -7.49 17.49
N TYR A 57 -20.38 -7.54 16.16
CA TYR A 57 -19.75 -8.57 15.33
C TYR A 57 -18.46 -8.14 14.63
N ILE A 58 -18.14 -6.84 14.62
CA ILE A 58 -16.86 -6.31 14.11
C ILE A 58 -15.68 -7.11 14.72
N ASP A 59 -14.66 -7.47 13.96
CA ASP A 59 -13.48 -8.23 14.42
C ASP A 59 -13.76 -9.56 15.14
N THR A 60 -14.94 -10.16 14.96
CA THR A 60 -15.17 -11.50 15.52
C THR A 60 -14.47 -12.58 14.67
N PRO A 61 -13.80 -13.57 15.30
CA PRO A 61 -13.08 -14.59 14.56
C PRO A 61 -14.06 -15.55 13.87
N ALA A 62 -14.05 -15.56 12.54
CA ALA A 62 -14.83 -16.48 11.73
C ALA A 62 -14.64 -17.94 12.17
N PHE A 63 -15.69 -18.74 12.06
CA PHE A 63 -15.83 -20.12 12.55
C PHE A 63 -15.79 -20.28 14.07
N ILE A 64 -14.81 -19.67 14.74
CA ILE A 64 -14.59 -19.84 16.19
C ILE A 64 -15.72 -19.21 16.99
N TYR A 65 -16.13 -17.99 16.62
CA TYR A 65 -17.17 -17.26 17.33
C TYR A 65 -18.49 -18.04 17.41
N GLN A 66 -18.99 -18.53 16.27
CA GLN A 66 -20.25 -19.29 16.23
C GLN A 66 -20.14 -20.65 16.90
N ILE A 67 -19.00 -21.34 16.80
CA ILE A 67 -18.77 -22.59 17.54
C ILE A 67 -18.83 -22.31 19.05
N GLN A 68 -18.20 -21.25 19.51
CA GLN A 68 -18.19 -20.85 20.93
C GLN A 68 -19.60 -20.48 21.41
N GLN A 69 -20.29 -19.57 20.73
CA GLN A 69 -21.63 -19.11 21.12
C GLN A 69 -22.63 -20.28 21.13
N SER A 70 -22.63 -21.12 20.09
CA SER A 70 -23.51 -22.29 20.02
C SER A 70 -23.18 -23.37 21.03
N SER A 71 -21.91 -23.55 21.39
CA SER A 71 -21.51 -24.58 22.36
C SER A 71 -21.72 -24.14 23.80
N VAL A 72 -21.44 -22.89 24.13
CA VAL A 72 -21.50 -22.39 25.52
C VAL A 72 -22.93 -22.00 25.89
N TRP A 73 -23.58 -21.18 25.05
CA TRP A 73 -24.87 -20.57 25.34
C TRP A 73 -26.06 -21.27 24.68
N GLY A 74 -25.86 -21.91 23.52
CA GLY A 74 -26.93 -22.62 22.81
C GLY A 74 -27.17 -24.06 23.30
N LEU A 75 -26.14 -24.90 23.29
CA LEU A 75 -26.24 -26.34 23.58
C LEU A 75 -25.73 -26.73 24.97
N GLY A 76 -24.96 -25.86 25.62
CA GLY A 76 -24.17 -26.18 26.82
C GLY A 76 -22.90 -26.97 26.48
N ILE A 77 -21.82 -26.72 27.25
CA ILE A 77 -20.45 -27.12 26.88
C ILE A 77 -20.32 -28.61 26.50
N PRO A 78 -20.84 -29.59 27.29
CA PRO A 78 -20.66 -31.01 26.97
C PRO A 78 -21.39 -31.44 25.69
N LEU A 79 -22.60 -30.93 25.44
CA LEU A 79 -23.35 -31.24 24.23
C LEU A 79 -22.79 -30.49 23.02
N GLY A 80 -22.34 -29.25 23.18
CA GLY A 80 -21.66 -28.46 22.15
C GLY A 80 -20.39 -29.14 21.64
N ILE A 81 -19.53 -29.63 22.54
CA ILE A 81 -18.32 -30.39 22.17
C ILE A 81 -18.68 -31.65 21.39
N VAL A 82 -19.70 -32.39 21.83
CA VAL A 82 -20.17 -33.60 21.14
C VAL A 82 -20.75 -33.26 19.77
N ALA A 83 -21.55 -32.20 19.67
CA ALA A 83 -22.20 -31.75 18.45
C ALA A 83 -21.17 -31.35 17.38
N TRP A 84 -20.21 -30.47 17.71
CA TRP A 84 -19.17 -30.03 16.77
C TRP A 84 -18.13 -31.12 16.50
N GLY A 85 -17.72 -31.88 17.52
CA GLY A 85 -16.81 -33.03 17.36
C GLY A 85 -17.38 -34.15 16.48
N SER A 86 -18.70 -34.22 16.34
CA SER A 86 -19.35 -35.21 15.48
C SER A 86 -19.08 -35.01 13.99
N ILE A 87 -18.72 -33.80 13.54
CA ILE A 87 -18.43 -33.50 12.12
C ILE A 87 -17.16 -34.23 11.66
N PRO A 88 -15.98 -34.00 12.25
CA PRO A 88 -14.76 -34.72 11.84
C PRO A 88 -14.89 -36.23 12.09
N PHE A 89 -15.60 -36.65 13.13
CA PHE A 89 -15.92 -38.06 13.36
C PHE A 89 -16.72 -38.66 12.20
N THR A 90 -17.82 -38.03 11.81
CA THR A 90 -18.70 -38.51 10.72
C THR A 90 -17.98 -38.49 9.38
N ALA A 91 -17.12 -37.48 9.12
CA ALA A 91 -16.27 -37.43 7.93
C ALA A 91 -15.24 -38.58 7.90
N GLY A 92 -14.60 -38.87 9.04
CA GLY A 92 -13.68 -39.99 9.20
C GLY A 92 -14.38 -41.34 8.98
N VAL A 93 -15.56 -41.54 9.57
CA VAL A 93 -16.36 -42.76 9.36
C VAL A 93 -16.80 -42.89 7.90
N ALA A 94 -17.22 -41.81 7.23
CA ALA A 94 -17.59 -41.83 5.81
C ALA A 94 -16.41 -42.22 4.88
N ALA A 95 -15.20 -41.75 5.21
CA ALA A 95 -13.99 -42.10 4.47
C ALA A 95 -13.65 -43.59 4.63
N LEU A 96 -13.73 -44.12 5.86
CA LEU A 96 -13.29 -45.47 6.21
C LEU A 96 -14.35 -46.56 5.97
N SER A 97 -15.64 -46.27 6.14
CA SER A 97 -16.74 -47.23 6.03
C SER A 97 -17.42 -47.17 4.67
N LYS A 98 -17.41 -48.28 3.90
CA LYS A 98 -18.12 -48.37 2.61
C LYS A 98 -19.64 -48.51 2.75
N THR A 99 -20.11 -49.03 3.88
CA THR A 99 -21.54 -49.31 4.13
C THR A 99 -22.30 -48.08 4.60
N ALA A 100 -21.71 -47.24 5.45
CA ALA A 100 -22.34 -46.02 5.96
C ALA A 100 -22.03 -44.75 5.14
N ARG A 101 -21.09 -44.81 4.18
CA ARG A 101 -20.64 -43.64 3.40
C ARG A 101 -21.76 -42.77 2.84
N ARG A 102 -22.83 -43.38 2.31
CA ARG A 102 -23.91 -42.62 1.64
C ARG A 102 -24.76 -41.82 2.62
N SER A 103 -25.12 -42.40 3.77
CA SER A 103 -25.85 -41.69 4.82
C SER A 103 -25.00 -40.59 5.44
N ASP A 104 -23.71 -40.84 5.61
CA ASP A 104 -22.80 -39.92 6.30
C ASP A 104 -22.51 -38.71 5.43
N LEU A 105 -22.24 -38.94 4.15
CA LEU A 105 -22.10 -37.87 3.16
C LEU A 105 -23.40 -37.08 2.98
N PHE A 106 -24.58 -37.70 3.12
CA PHE A 106 -25.85 -36.99 3.03
C PHE A 106 -26.02 -35.96 4.15
N VAL A 107 -25.73 -36.35 5.39
CA VAL A 107 -25.85 -35.45 6.55
C VAL A 107 -24.74 -34.38 6.51
N LEU A 108 -23.51 -34.75 6.15
CA LEU A 108 -22.41 -33.79 5.96
C LEU A 108 -22.67 -32.78 4.84
N ALA A 109 -23.35 -33.18 3.76
CA ALA A 109 -23.70 -32.29 2.65
C ALA A 109 -24.70 -31.19 3.04
N TRP A 110 -25.43 -31.35 4.15
CA TRP A 110 -26.26 -30.29 4.72
C TRP A 110 -25.46 -29.42 5.70
N VAL A 111 -24.77 -30.05 6.66
CA VAL A 111 -24.10 -29.35 7.75
C VAL A 111 -22.88 -28.56 7.29
N VAL A 112 -21.99 -29.18 6.50
CA VAL A 112 -20.70 -28.56 6.15
C VAL A 112 -20.89 -27.37 5.20
N PRO A 113 -21.59 -27.51 4.05
CA PRO A 113 -21.83 -26.35 3.18
C PRO A 113 -22.70 -25.28 3.82
N GLY A 114 -23.70 -25.68 4.63
CA GLY A 114 -24.55 -24.74 5.36
C GLY A 114 -23.75 -23.89 6.34
N PHE A 115 -22.89 -24.51 7.14
CA PHE A 115 -22.02 -23.79 8.07
C PHE A 115 -21.01 -22.90 7.33
N LEU A 116 -20.32 -23.43 6.30
CA LEU A 116 -19.40 -22.64 5.48
C LEU A 116 -20.07 -21.41 4.84
N PHE A 117 -21.34 -21.54 4.44
CA PHE A 117 -22.12 -20.43 3.90
C PHE A 117 -22.47 -19.39 4.98
N LEU A 118 -22.91 -19.83 6.16
CA LEU A 118 -23.20 -18.91 7.27
C LEU A 118 -21.95 -18.15 7.75
N GLU A 119 -20.79 -18.80 7.72
CA GLU A 119 -19.50 -18.20 8.06
C GLU A 119 -18.91 -17.33 6.94
N SER A 120 -19.60 -17.21 5.80
CA SER A 120 -19.25 -16.22 4.78
C SER A 120 -19.79 -14.82 5.08
N PHE A 121 -20.66 -14.71 6.09
CA PHE A 121 -21.20 -13.44 6.59
C PHE A 121 -20.37 -12.91 7.76
N GLU A 122 -20.28 -11.58 7.89
CA GLU A 122 -19.60 -10.92 9.02
C GLU A 122 -20.49 -10.88 10.28
N VAL A 123 -21.81 -10.96 10.12
CA VAL A 123 -22.75 -10.95 11.24
C VAL A 123 -23.10 -12.37 11.64
N HIS A 124 -22.77 -12.71 12.88
CA HIS A 124 -22.79 -14.07 13.39
C HIS A 124 -23.91 -14.31 14.43
N PHE A 125 -25.15 -14.00 14.06
CA PHE A 125 -26.28 -14.27 14.95
C PHE A 125 -26.38 -15.77 15.27
N LEU A 126 -26.48 -16.11 16.55
CA LEU A 126 -26.59 -17.51 16.99
C LEU A 126 -27.80 -18.24 16.35
N ARG A 127 -28.91 -17.52 16.15
CA ARG A 127 -30.13 -18.04 15.49
C ARG A 127 -29.90 -18.54 14.06
N TYR A 128 -28.85 -18.09 13.38
CA TYR A 128 -28.52 -18.58 12.03
C TYR A 128 -28.03 -20.03 12.03
N VAL A 129 -27.41 -20.48 13.12
CA VAL A 129 -26.91 -21.86 13.26
C VAL A 129 -28.00 -22.82 13.77
N PHE A 130 -29.14 -22.30 14.26
CA PHE A 130 -30.26 -23.12 14.76
C PHE A 130 -30.72 -24.23 13.79
N PRO A 131 -30.84 -24.02 12.47
CA PRO A 131 -31.22 -25.09 11.54
C PRO A 131 -30.19 -26.23 11.45
N LEU A 132 -28.94 -26.01 11.85
CA LEU A 132 -27.89 -27.02 11.86
C LEU A 132 -27.84 -27.81 13.17
N MET A 133 -28.24 -27.20 14.29
CA MET A 133 -28.14 -27.80 15.63
C MET A 133 -28.83 -29.16 15.77
N PRO A 134 -30.09 -29.39 15.33
CA PRO A 134 -30.73 -30.70 15.44
C PRO A 134 -29.94 -31.80 14.73
N ILE A 135 -29.34 -31.47 13.59
CA ILE A 135 -28.58 -32.42 12.78
C ILE A 135 -27.21 -32.71 13.41
N LEU A 136 -26.56 -31.69 13.97
CA LEU A 136 -25.34 -31.85 14.77
C LEU A 136 -25.59 -32.73 16.00
N ILE A 137 -26.73 -32.57 16.68
CA ILE A 137 -27.13 -33.40 17.82
C ILE A 137 -27.37 -34.85 17.38
N ILE A 138 -28.01 -35.09 16.22
CA ILE A 138 -28.20 -36.45 15.68
C ILE A 138 -26.84 -37.11 15.38
N MET A 139 -25.92 -36.37 14.75
CA MET A 139 -24.56 -36.86 14.47
C MET A 139 -23.78 -37.13 15.77
N GLY A 140 -23.89 -36.23 16.75
CA GLY A 140 -23.30 -36.39 18.08
C GLY A 140 -23.86 -37.59 18.85
N SER A 141 -25.18 -37.79 18.81
CA SER A 141 -25.85 -38.95 19.41
C SER A 141 -25.35 -40.25 18.81
N ARG A 142 -25.20 -40.28 17.47
CA ARG A 142 -24.61 -41.42 16.78
C ARG A 142 -23.14 -41.65 17.16
N MET A 143 -22.35 -40.60 17.29
CA MET A 143 -20.95 -40.70 17.74
C MET A 143 -20.86 -41.34 19.13
N LEU A 144 -21.69 -40.89 20.08
CA LEU A 144 -21.77 -41.45 21.43
C LEU A 144 -22.24 -42.92 21.43
N LEU A 145 -23.25 -43.26 20.62
CA LEU A 145 -23.70 -44.65 20.45
C LEU A 145 -22.63 -45.52 19.78
N TRP A 146 -21.86 -44.98 18.84
CA TRP A 146 -20.72 -45.68 18.25
C TRP A 146 -19.64 -45.96 19.30
N MET A 147 -19.31 -45.01 20.18
CA MET A 147 -18.36 -45.25 21.28
C MET A 147 -18.80 -46.40 22.19
N MET A 148 -20.11 -46.58 22.40
CA MET A 148 -20.68 -47.69 23.16
C MET A 148 -20.67 -49.02 22.40
N THR A 149 -20.96 -49.00 21.10
CA THR A 149 -21.19 -50.21 20.27
C THR A 149 -19.96 -50.72 19.52
N ALA A 150 -18.92 -49.89 19.35
CA ALA A 150 -17.66 -50.26 18.71
C ALA A 150 -16.89 -51.38 19.45
N TYR A 151 -17.37 -51.81 20.62
CA TYR A 151 -16.79 -52.88 21.43
C TYR A 151 -17.80 -53.98 21.81
N GLN A 152 -18.59 -54.49 20.84
CA GLN A 152 -19.16 -55.83 20.98
C GLN A 152 -18.07 -56.87 20.67
N PRO A 153 -17.66 -57.72 21.62
CA PRO A 153 -16.70 -58.77 21.32
C PRO A 153 -17.34 -59.70 20.29
N SER A 154 -16.64 -59.90 19.17
CA SER A 154 -17.00 -60.97 18.25
C SER A 154 -16.98 -62.29 19.02
N ALA A 155 -17.90 -63.21 18.73
CA ALA A 155 -17.98 -64.52 19.40
C ALA A 155 -16.67 -65.34 19.33
N ALA A 156 -15.67 -64.89 18.58
CA ALA A 156 -14.34 -65.48 18.46
C ALA A 156 -13.37 -65.11 19.63
N ASP A 157 -13.60 -64.00 20.37
CA ASP A 157 -12.68 -63.53 21.41
C ASP A 157 -12.89 -64.18 22.79
N ILE A 158 -13.90 -65.05 22.94
CA ILE A 158 -14.24 -65.73 24.21
C ILE A 158 -13.18 -66.76 24.62
N ILE A 159 -12.25 -67.15 23.73
CA ILE A 159 -11.29 -68.24 24.00
C ILE A 159 -9.96 -67.73 24.60
N SER A 160 -9.59 -66.45 24.48
CA SER A 160 -8.33 -65.96 25.07
C SER A 160 -8.54 -65.25 26.41
N ARG A 161 -8.30 -65.99 27.50
CA ARG A 161 -8.21 -65.43 28.86
C ARG A 161 -6.87 -64.71 29.05
N GLN A 162 -6.77 -63.46 28.61
CA GLN A 162 -5.80 -62.51 29.16
C GLN A 162 -6.47 -61.13 29.33
N VAL A 163 -6.55 -60.69 30.59
CA VAL A 163 -7.13 -59.42 31.00
C VAL A 163 -6.13 -58.30 30.76
N GLY A 164 -6.56 -57.20 30.14
CA GLY A 164 -5.82 -55.95 30.10
C GLY A 164 -6.65 -54.79 29.51
N SER A 165 -6.96 -53.79 30.33
CA SER A 165 -7.51 -52.44 30.00
C SER A 165 -8.86 -52.29 29.28
N ALA A 166 -9.38 -53.30 28.54
CA ALA A 166 -10.48 -53.11 27.59
C ALA A 166 -11.92 -53.14 28.17
N ARG A 167 -12.10 -53.38 29.48
CA ARG A 167 -13.44 -53.33 30.13
C ARG A 167 -13.85 -51.94 30.62
N PHE A 168 -12.91 -50.98 30.69
CA PHE A 168 -13.20 -49.62 31.16
C PHE A 168 -13.82 -48.72 30.07
N LEU A 169 -13.58 -48.98 28.78
CA LEU A 169 -14.06 -48.12 27.69
C LEU A 169 -15.60 -48.02 27.58
N PRO A 170 -16.39 -49.11 27.70
CA PRO A 170 -17.85 -49.01 27.71
C PRO A 170 -18.37 -48.27 28.94
N GLY A 171 -17.72 -48.42 30.09
CA GLY A 171 -18.04 -47.67 31.31
C GLY A 171 -17.75 -46.18 31.18
N ILE A 172 -16.65 -45.82 30.50
CA ILE A 172 -16.33 -44.43 30.14
C ILE A 172 -17.34 -43.89 29.13
N ALA A 173 -17.72 -44.66 28.11
CA ALA A 173 -18.73 -44.24 27.13
C ALA A 173 -20.11 -43.99 27.77
N VAL A 174 -20.55 -44.88 28.66
CA VAL A 174 -21.78 -44.69 29.47
C VAL A 174 -21.64 -43.48 30.39
N GLY A 175 -20.48 -43.32 31.04
CA GLY A 175 -20.17 -42.14 31.86
C GLY A 175 -20.25 -40.83 31.08
N VAL A 176 -19.68 -40.78 29.87
CA VAL A 176 -19.76 -39.62 28.96
C VAL A 176 -21.20 -39.34 28.56
N ILE A 177 -21.99 -40.36 28.21
CA ILE A 177 -23.42 -40.18 27.87
C ILE A 177 -24.19 -39.62 29.06
N VAL A 178 -24.02 -40.19 30.26
CA VAL A 178 -24.69 -39.72 31.49
C VAL A 178 -24.28 -38.28 31.82
N VAL A 179 -23.00 -37.93 31.68
CA VAL A 179 -22.51 -36.55 31.89
C VAL A 179 -23.10 -35.59 30.86
N VAL A 180 -23.10 -35.93 29.57
CA VAL A 180 -23.66 -35.08 28.51
C VAL A 180 -25.15 -34.86 28.73
N MET A 181 -25.93 -35.92 29.01
CA MET A 181 -27.36 -35.82 29.28
C MET A 181 -27.65 -35.05 30.57
N GLY A 182 -26.93 -35.34 31.66
CA GLY A 182 -27.09 -34.67 32.95
C GLY A 182 -26.74 -33.19 32.87
N ALA A 183 -25.64 -32.84 32.22
CA ALA A 183 -25.25 -31.45 32.00
C ALA A 183 -26.22 -30.70 31.07
N THR A 184 -26.73 -31.34 30.01
CA THR A 184 -27.74 -30.73 29.13
C THR A 184 -29.02 -30.43 29.90
N ALA A 185 -29.49 -31.38 30.72
CA ALA A 185 -30.67 -31.18 31.57
C ALA A 185 -30.44 -30.08 32.62
N PHE A 186 -29.23 -30.03 33.20
CA PHE A 186 -28.84 -28.99 34.14
C PHE A 186 -28.86 -27.59 33.50
N TYR A 187 -28.25 -27.43 32.32
CA TYR A 187 -28.29 -26.18 31.55
C TYR A 187 -29.73 -25.78 31.22
N ALA A 188 -30.54 -26.70 30.71
CA ALA A 188 -31.93 -26.40 30.35
C ALA A 188 -32.77 -25.91 31.55
N LEU A 189 -32.62 -26.54 32.72
CA LEU A 189 -33.32 -26.13 33.94
C LEU A 189 -32.80 -24.78 34.47
N ALA A 190 -31.51 -24.51 34.35
CA ALA A 190 -30.91 -23.23 34.76
C ALA A 190 -31.42 -22.06 33.89
N PHE A 191 -31.50 -22.23 32.57
CA PHE A 191 -32.05 -21.20 31.69
C PHE A 191 -33.56 -21.02 31.87
N GLN A 192 -34.30 -22.10 32.17
CA GLN A 192 -35.74 -21.99 32.42
C GLN A 192 -36.07 -21.18 33.67
N LYS A 193 -35.17 -21.13 34.66
CA LYS A 193 -35.33 -20.39 35.92
C LYS A 193 -35.39 -18.87 35.70
N VAL A 194 -34.75 -18.34 34.66
CA VAL A 194 -34.82 -16.91 34.28
C VAL A 194 -36.28 -16.44 34.13
N TYR A 195 -37.12 -17.26 33.48
CA TYR A 195 -38.54 -16.94 33.26
C TYR A 195 -39.43 -17.14 34.49
N ALA A 196 -38.88 -17.56 35.62
CA ALA A 196 -39.61 -17.69 36.89
C ALA A 196 -39.46 -16.45 37.79
N GLU A 197 -38.70 -15.44 37.36
CA GLU A 197 -38.46 -14.18 38.06
C GLU A 197 -38.98 -13.00 37.22
N ASP A 198 -39.23 -11.87 37.87
CA ASP A 198 -39.67 -10.66 37.18
C ASP A 198 -38.55 -10.10 36.30
N HIS A 199 -38.93 -9.52 35.17
CA HIS A 199 -37.97 -9.00 34.19
C HIS A 199 -37.12 -7.87 34.81
N PRO A 200 -35.77 -7.86 34.67
CA PRO A 200 -34.88 -6.89 35.31
C PRO A 200 -35.24 -5.41 35.08
N ALA A 201 -35.74 -5.06 33.89
CA ALA A 201 -36.21 -3.70 33.62
C ALA A 201 -37.45 -3.30 34.43
N VAL A 202 -38.33 -4.25 34.75
CA VAL A 202 -39.52 -4.00 35.57
C VAL A 202 -39.11 -3.78 37.03
N THR A 203 -38.24 -4.63 37.56
CA THR A 203 -37.72 -4.49 38.93
C THR A 203 -36.93 -3.19 39.11
N ALA A 204 -36.10 -2.82 38.12
CA ALA A 204 -35.41 -1.53 38.10
C ALA A 204 -36.37 -0.33 38.09
N SER A 205 -37.42 -0.40 37.27
CA SER A 205 -38.47 0.63 37.20
C SER A 205 -39.20 0.79 38.53
N GLU A 206 -39.60 -0.31 39.16
CA GLU A 206 -40.27 -0.30 40.46
C GLU A 206 -39.36 0.32 41.53
N TRP A 207 -38.10 -0.11 41.58
CA TRP A 207 -37.12 0.45 42.50
C TRP A 207 -36.91 1.96 42.30
N ILE A 208 -36.76 2.42 41.05
CA ILE A 208 -36.60 3.85 40.73
C ILE A 208 -37.84 4.64 41.21
N ASN A 209 -39.04 4.14 40.94
CA ASN A 209 -40.29 4.79 41.33
C ASN A 209 -40.50 4.85 42.85
N GLU A 210 -39.95 3.91 43.60
CA GLU A 210 -40.02 3.87 45.06
C GLU A 210 -38.95 4.73 45.74
N ASN A 211 -37.75 4.85 45.14
CA ASN A 211 -36.57 5.41 45.81
C ASN A 211 -36.11 6.77 45.27
N ILE A 212 -36.46 7.13 44.03
CA ILE A 212 -36.01 8.38 43.38
C ILE A 212 -37.16 9.39 43.29
N PRO A 213 -36.96 10.65 43.75
CA PRO A 213 -37.99 11.69 43.65
C PRO A 213 -38.44 11.97 42.22
N ARG A 214 -39.75 12.20 42.03
CA ARG A 214 -40.32 12.57 40.73
C ARG A 214 -39.72 13.88 40.22
N GLY A 215 -39.50 13.97 38.91
CA GLY A 215 -38.88 15.13 38.25
C GLY A 215 -37.35 15.18 38.33
N THR A 216 -36.71 14.17 38.93
CA THR A 216 -35.23 14.03 38.90
C THR A 216 -34.75 13.84 37.47
N ALA A 217 -33.65 14.50 37.11
CA ALA A 217 -33.03 14.39 35.79
C ALA A 217 -32.21 13.09 35.68
N ILE A 218 -32.51 12.29 34.65
CA ILE A 218 -31.90 10.99 34.38
C ILE A 218 -31.37 10.99 32.95
N VAL A 219 -30.09 10.63 32.79
CA VAL A 219 -29.52 10.34 31.48
C VAL A 219 -29.71 8.86 31.17
N SER A 220 -30.38 8.55 30.07
CA SER A 220 -30.50 7.20 29.53
C SER A 220 -29.53 7.05 28.36
N ASP A 221 -28.69 6.03 28.38
CA ASP A 221 -27.80 5.75 27.24
C ASP A 221 -28.54 5.14 26.03
N ASN A 222 -29.81 4.82 26.23
CA ASN A 222 -30.60 4.11 25.26
C ASN A 222 -31.44 5.03 24.37
N HIS A 223 -31.04 5.16 23.10
CA HIS A 223 -31.74 5.90 22.05
C HIS A 223 -32.23 5.00 20.88
N TRP A 224 -31.90 3.70 20.90
CA TRP A 224 -32.20 2.76 19.80
C TRP A 224 -32.77 1.39 20.26
N ASP A 225 -32.60 1.03 21.53
CA ASP A 225 -33.04 -0.23 22.15
C ASP A 225 -34.26 0.01 23.09
N GLU A 226 -34.67 -0.99 23.87
CA GLU A 226 -35.87 -0.94 24.72
C GLU A 226 -35.72 -0.06 25.99
N TYR A 227 -36.81 0.54 26.47
CA TYR A 227 -36.77 1.44 27.63
C TYR A 227 -37.02 0.72 28.94
N VAL A 228 -36.38 1.22 30.01
CA VAL A 228 -36.87 0.94 31.37
C VAL A 228 -38.30 1.49 31.47
N PRO A 229 -39.30 0.65 31.80
CA PRO A 229 -40.70 1.07 31.81
C PRO A 229 -41.00 2.11 32.90
N ASN A 230 -42.15 2.77 32.81
CA ASN A 230 -42.69 3.69 33.83
C ASN A 230 -41.77 4.84 34.30
N LEU A 231 -40.84 5.32 33.45
CA LEU A 231 -39.99 6.49 33.75
C LEU A 231 -40.59 7.85 33.33
N TYR A 232 -41.83 7.89 32.84
CA TYR A 232 -42.52 9.13 32.48
C TYR A 232 -42.67 10.19 33.59
N PRO A 233 -42.58 9.89 34.91
CA PRO A 233 -42.55 10.91 35.96
C PRO A 233 -41.22 11.65 36.15
N TYR A 234 -40.17 11.32 35.38
CA TYR A 234 -38.80 11.84 35.50
C TYR A 234 -38.41 12.68 34.26
N ASP A 235 -37.38 13.51 34.38
CA ASP A 235 -36.82 14.25 33.24
C ASP A 235 -35.72 13.39 32.58
N VAL A 236 -36.12 12.59 31.60
CA VAL A 236 -35.22 11.62 30.96
C VAL A 236 -34.68 12.18 29.64
N TRP A 237 -33.35 12.31 29.56
CA TRP A 237 -32.67 12.62 28.31
C TRP A 237 -31.94 11.40 27.76
N GLN A 238 -32.07 11.15 26.45
CA GLN A 238 -31.44 10.01 25.80
C GLN A 238 -30.16 10.42 25.09
N PHE A 239 -29.06 9.72 25.41
CA PHE A 239 -27.79 9.94 24.75
C PHE A 239 -27.77 9.24 23.37
N PRO A 240 -27.59 9.98 22.25
CA PRO A 240 -27.55 9.40 20.92
C PRO A 240 -26.19 8.73 20.63
N VAL A 241 -25.94 7.57 21.23
CA VAL A 241 -24.66 6.84 21.18
C VAL A 241 -24.16 6.62 19.74
N TYR A 242 -25.05 6.19 18.82
CA TYR A 242 -24.68 5.77 17.46
C TYR A 242 -24.67 6.91 16.44
N ASP A 243 -25.02 8.14 16.85
CA ASP A 243 -24.83 9.33 16.03
C ASP A 243 -23.34 9.68 15.92
N ALA A 244 -22.99 10.44 14.89
CA ALA A 244 -21.62 10.86 14.58
C ALA A 244 -20.88 11.39 15.82
N ASP A 245 -19.68 10.88 16.06
CA ASP A 245 -18.95 11.12 17.30
C ASP A 245 -18.22 12.47 17.29
N THR A 246 -18.98 13.53 17.56
CA THR A 246 -18.54 14.92 17.44
C THR A 246 -18.27 15.59 18.80
N LEU A 247 -17.45 16.65 18.80
CA LEU A 247 -17.22 17.47 20.00
C LEU A 247 -18.49 18.18 20.48
N GLU A 248 -19.43 18.46 19.58
CA GLU A 248 -20.74 19.04 19.92
C GLU A 248 -21.59 18.04 20.71
N LYS A 249 -21.70 16.79 20.23
CA LYS A 249 -22.35 15.68 20.95
C LYS A 249 -21.78 15.52 22.37
N MET A 250 -20.45 15.58 22.52
CA MET A 250 -19.79 15.50 23.84
C MET A 250 -20.04 16.72 24.73
N SER A 251 -20.20 17.91 24.14
CA SER A 251 -20.51 19.12 24.91
C SER A 251 -21.93 19.05 25.48
N THR A 252 -22.89 18.61 24.67
CA THR A 252 -24.26 18.33 25.14
C THR A 252 -24.29 17.24 26.21
N LEU A 253 -23.51 16.16 26.03
CA LEU A 253 -23.40 15.11 27.04
C LEU A 253 -22.82 15.66 28.36
N ALA A 254 -21.79 16.50 28.30
CA ALA A 254 -21.20 17.12 29.49
C ALA A 254 -22.20 18.00 30.24
N GLU A 255 -23.01 18.79 29.53
CA GLU A 255 -24.10 19.59 30.11
C GLU A 255 -25.12 18.67 30.82
N LYS A 256 -25.56 17.61 30.13
CA LYS A 256 -26.57 16.69 30.66
C LYS A 256 -26.09 15.90 31.87
N LEU A 257 -24.85 15.42 31.86
CA LEU A 257 -24.23 14.76 33.01
C LEU A 257 -24.01 15.74 34.18
N ALA A 258 -23.62 16.98 33.93
CA ALA A 258 -23.48 17.96 35.02
C ALA A 258 -24.81 18.26 35.74
N SER A 259 -25.94 18.14 35.01
CA SER A 259 -27.28 18.44 35.53
C SER A 259 -28.10 17.24 36.02
N SER A 260 -27.66 16.00 35.76
CA SER A 260 -28.41 14.79 36.12
C SER A 260 -27.92 14.16 37.42
N GLU A 261 -28.85 13.57 38.17
CA GLU A 261 -28.51 12.79 39.39
C GLU A 261 -28.20 11.34 39.06
N TYR A 262 -28.78 10.79 37.98
CA TYR A 262 -28.67 9.38 37.64
C TYR A 262 -28.37 9.15 36.16
N VAL A 263 -27.62 8.09 35.88
CA VAL A 263 -27.43 7.52 34.54
C VAL A 263 -27.95 6.10 34.55
N VAL A 264 -28.84 5.74 33.61
CA VAL A 264 -29.45 4.42 33.52
C VAL A 264 -29.14 3.73 32.20
N PHE A 265 -28.84 2.44 32.27
CA PHE A 265 -28.58 1.56 31.13
C PHE A 265 -29.61 0.45 31.12
N TYR A 266 -30.33 0.27 30.01
CA TYR A 266 -31.29 -0.83 29.88
C TYR A 266 -30.60 -2.19 29.71
N SER A 267 -29.60 -2.25 28.84
CA SER A 267 -28.89 -3.47 28.47
C SER A 267 -27.41 -3.19 28.27
N SER A 268 -26.63 -4.24 28.01
CA SER A 268 -25.22 -4.11 27.66
C SER A 268 -24.97 -3.65 26.23
N ARG A 269 -25.99 -3.64 25.38
CA ARG A 269 -25.85 -3.45 23.93
C ARG A 269 -25.14 -2.14 23.56
N PRO A 270 -25.49 -0.95 24.11
CA PRO A 270 -24.92 0.30 23.65
C PRO A 270 -23.46 0.49 24.09
N TYR A 271 -23.16 0.31 25.39
CA TYR A 271 -21.78 0.45 25.87
C TYR A 271 -20.87 -0.67 25.39
N ALA A 272 -21.36 -1.92 25.28
CA ALA A 272 -20.51 -3.04 24.87
C ALA A 272 -20.16 -3.02 23.38
N SER A 273 -20.98 -2.35 22.56
CA SER A 273 -20.73 -2.19 21.13
C SER A 273 -19.90 -0.94 20.83
N ALA A 274 -20.30 0.23 21.34
CA ALA A 274 -19.62 1.49 21.06
C ALA A 274 -18.20 1.55 21.65
N ALA A 275 -17.97 1.01 22.85
CA ALA A 275 -16.61 0.99 23.43
C ALA A 275 -15.63 0.08 22.66
N ARG A 276 -16.16 -0.92 21.94
CA ARG A 276 -15.35 -1.90 21.20
C ARG A 276 -14.88 -1.36 19.85
N ASP A 277 -15.71 -0.52 19.21
CA ASP A 277 -15.40 0.16 17.94
C ASP A 277 -14.82 1.56 18.24
N HIS A 278 -13.63 1.57 18.82
CA HIS A 278 -12.97 2.77 19.31
C HIS A 278 -12.51 3.73 18.21
N ASP A 279 -12.37 3.24 16.98
CA ASP A 279 -12.01 4.06 15.82
C ASP A 279 -13.22 4.88 15.34
N ARG A 280 -14.42 4.29 15.40
CA ARG A 280 -15.67 4.97 15.04
C ARG A 280 -16.25 5.83 16.16
N PHE A 281 -16.10 5.40 17.41
CA PHE A 281 -16.66 6.06 18.59
C PHE A 281 -15.59 6.44 19.64
N PRO A 282 -14.52 7.19 19.27
CA PRO A 282 -13.41 7.47 20.17
C PRO A 282 -13.79 8.30 21.40
N LEU A 283 -14.70 9.27 21.26
CA LEU A 283 -15.17 10.14 22.33
C LEU A 283 -16.25 9.46 23.18
N SER A 284 -17.17 8.73 22.53
CA SER A 284 -18.15 7.89 23.21
C SER A 284 -17.47 6.77 24.02
N ASN A 285 -16.38 6.18 23.52
CA ASN A 285 -15.56 5.24 24.29
C ASN A 285 -14.91 5.93 25.51
N ALA A 286 -14.35 7.14 25.34
CA ALA A 286 -13.82 7.92 26.46
C ALA A 286 -14.88 8.20 27.54
N TYR A 287 -16.11 8.49 27.13
CA TYR A 287 -17.26 8.60 28.03
C TYR A 287 -17.49 7.31 28.83
N TYR A 288 -17.59 6.15 28.16
CA TYR A 288 -17.83 4.88 28.84
C TYR A 288 -16.68 4.48 29.77
N GLN A 289 -15.43 4.64 29.34
CA GLN A 289 -14.25 4.41 30.19
C GLN A 289 -14.31 5.30 31.43
N GLY A 290 -14.59 6.60 31.25
CA GLY A 290 -14.66 7.56 32.35
C GLY A 290 -15.84 7.36 33.29
N LEU A 291 -16.97 6.84 32.79
CA LEU A 291 -18.13 6.53 33.62
C LEU A 291 -17.90 5.27 34.45
N PHE A 292 -17.42 4.19 33.83
CA PHE A 292 -17.26 2.89 34.48
C PHE A 292 -16.12 2.86 35.50
N ASN A 293 -15.08 3.69 35.32
CA ASN A 293 -14.01 3.87 36.31
C ASN A 293 -14.30 4.97 37.35
N GLY A 294 -15.48 5.59 37.30
CA GLY A 294 -15.91 6.65 38.23
C GLY A 294 -15.26 8.02 38.03
N SER A 295 -14.37 8.20 37.05
CA SER A 295 -13.72 9.49 36.79
C SER A 295 -14.67 10.55 36.24
N LEU A 296 -15.90 10.24 35.86
CA LEU A 296 -16.93 11.24 35.55
C LEU A 296 -17.77 11.67 36.76
N GLY A 297 -17.46 11.15 37.95
CA GLY A 297 -18.16 11.50 39.20
C GLY A 297 -19.41 10.69 39.48
N TYR A 298 -19.61 9.59 38.75
CA TYR A 298 -20.71 8.66 38.91
C TYR A 298 -20.20 7.32 39.46
N GLU A 299 -20.96 6.71 40.36
CA GLU A 299 -20.69 5.38 40.91
C GLU A 299 -21.91 4.47 40.70
N LEU A 300 -21.69 3.16 40.54
CA LEU A 300 -22.78 2.21 40.33
C LEU A 300 -23.61 2.08 41.62
N ASP A 301 -24.87 2.52 41.61
CA ASP A 301 -25.77 2.46 42.76
C ASP A 301 -26.43 1.08 42.88
N GLN A 302 -27.08 0.65 41.79
CA GLN A 302 -27.81 -0.62 41.72
C GLN A 302 -27.57 -1.34 40.38
N GLU A 303 -27.58 -2.67 40.44
CA GLU A 303 -27.56 -3.57 39.29
C GLU A 303 -28.80 -4.47 39.37
N PHE A 304 -29.56 -4.57 38.27
CA PHE A 304 -30.69 -5.49 38.16
C PHE A 304 -30.44 -6.47 37.04
N THR A 305 -30.40 -7.76 37.35
CA THR A 305 -30.21 -8.84 36.37
C THR A 305 -30.60 -10.19 36.96
N ASN A 306 -31.02 -11.13 36.09
CA ASN A 306 -31.36 -12.49 36.49
C ASN A 306 -30.47 -13.46 35.70
N TYR A 307 -29.45 -14.04 36.34
CA TYR A 307 -28.57 -15.01 35.68
C TYR A 307 -29.22 -16.41 35.62
N PRO A 308 -28.99 -17.21 34.56
CA PRO A 308 -29.37 -18.62 34.55
C PRO A 308 -28.78 -19.37 35.74
N GLU A 309 -29.63 -19.95 36.59
CA GLU A 309 -29.20 -20.64 37.80
C GLU A 309 -30.00 -21.91 38.12
N PHE A 310 -29.32 -22.91 38.67
CA PHE A 310 -29.95 -24.12 39.19
C PHE A 310 -29.12 -24.71 40.34
N LEU A 311 -29.79 -25.09 41.44
CA LEU A 311 -29.16 -25.67 42.64
C LEU A 311 -27.99 -24.84 43.23
N GLY A 312 -28.09 -23.50 43.16
CA GLY A 312 -27.08 -22.58 43.70
C GLY A 312 -25.84 -22.41 42.81
N VAL A 313 -25.87 -22.90 41.58
CA VAL A 313 -24.85 -22.65 40.55
C VAL A 313 -25.40 -21.68 39.51
N SER A 314 -24.76 -20.52 39.33
CA SER A 314 -25.14 -19.52 38.32
C SER A 314 -24.15 -19.43 37.16
N PHE A 315 -24.67 -19.15 35.96
CA PHE A 315 -23.89 -18.91 34.75
C PHE A 315 -23.96 -17.43 34.38
N ARG A 316 -22.81 -16.74 34.45
CA ARG A 316 -22.70 -15.30 34.20
C ARG A 316 -22.05 -15.02 32.85
N ASP A 317 -22.55 -14.01 32.15
CA ASP A 317 -21.91 -13.43 30.98
C ASP A 317 -21.05 -12.20 31.35
N ASP A 318 -20.13 -11.84 30.46
CA ASP A 318 -19.20 -10.72 30.66
C ASP A 318 -19.13 -9.78 29.46
N ALA A 319 -20.15 -8.93 29.31
CA ALA A 319 -20.20 -7.89 28.28
C ALA A 319 -19.24 -6.72 28.54
N ILE A 320 -19.07 -6.31 29.80
CA ILE A 320 -18.19 -5.20 30.20
C ILE A 320 -16.73 -5.55 29.94
N GLY A 321 -16.29 -6.75 30.35
CA GLY A 321 -14.93 -7.24 30.10
C GLY A 321 -14.64 -7.42 28.62
N ARG A 322 -15.60 -7.90 27.82
CA ARG A 322 -15.45 -7.96 26.35
C ARG A 322 -15.28 -6.58 25.72
N ALA A 323 -15.92 -5.57 26.28
CA ALA A 323 -15.85 -4.18 25.80
C ALA A 323 -14.56 -3.45 26.22
N GLY A 324 -13.72 -4.08 27.07
CA GLY A 324 -12.50 -3.45 27.61
C GLY A 324 -12.78 -2.35 28.63
N LEU A 325 -13.95 -2.39 29.28
CA LEU A 325 -14.35 -1.45 30.33
C LEU A 325 -13.98 -2.02 31.71
N GLU A 326 -13.71 -1.13 32.67
CA GLU A 326 -13.52 -1.51 34.07
C GLU A 326 -14.86 -1.96 34.67
N GLN A 327 -14.87 -3.04 35.47
CA GLN A 327 -16.09 -3.54 36.12
C GLN A 327 -16.38 -2.68 37.35
N PRO A 328 -17.49 -1.91 37.38
CA PRO A 328 -17.83 -1.09 38.53
C PRO A 328 -18.36 -1.96 39.69
N GLU A 329 -17.97 -1.64 40.92
CA GLU A 329 -18.55 -2.28 42.10
C GLU A 329 -19.83 -1.55 42.54
N PRO A 330 -20.95 -2.24 42.77
CA PRO A 330 -22.19 -1.61 43.22
C PRO A 330 -22.05 -1.12 44.67
N LEU A 331 -22.64 0.05 44.96
CA LEU A 331 -22.66 0.65 46.31
C LEU A 331 -23.33 -0.24 47.37
N ALA A 332 -24.26 -1.11 46.93
CA ALA A 332 -24.87 -2.16 47.74
C ALA A 332 -24.78 -3.52 47.02
N PRO A 333 -23.75 -4.34 47.30
CA PRO A 333 -23.62 -5.65 46.66
C PRO A 333 -24.69 -6.62 47.19
N GLU A 334 -25.39 -7.31 46.27
CA GLU A 334 -26.32 -8.39 46.62
C GLU A 334 -25.58 -9.69 47.03
N ASP A 335 -26.27 -10.55 47.77
CA ASP A 335 -25.73 -11.80 48.31
C ASP A 335 -25.16 -12.71 47.21
N SER A 336 -23.95 -13.21 47.45
CA SER A 336 -23.20 -14.04 46.50
C SER A 336 -23.83 -15.42 46.30
N PHE A 337 -23.94 -15.84 45.04
CA PHE A 337 -24.24 -17.23 44.68
C PHE A 337 -23.25 -18.22 45.34
N VAL A 338 -23.71 -19.42 45.68
CA VAL A 338 -22.87 -20.46 46.32
C VAL A 338 -21.71 -20.87 45.39
N ILE A 339 -21.96 -20.97 44.08
CA ILE A 339 -20.96 -21.17 43.03
C ILE A 339 -21.38 -20.35 41.80
N SER A 340 -20.48 -19.55 41.23
CA SER A 340 -20.74 -18.78 40.01
C SER A 340 -19.66 -19.03 38.95
N PHE A 341 -20.08 -19.34 37.72
CA PHE A 341 -19.21 -19.52 36.58
C PHE A 341 -19.37 -18.36 35.60
N ASN A 342 -18.31 -17.56 35.41
CA ASN A 342 -18.23 -16.63 34.28
C ASN A 342 -17.89 -17.45 33.02
N LEU A 343 -18.84 -17.50 32.06
CA LEU A 343 -18.70 -18.24 30.81
C LEU A 343 -18.22 -17.38 29.64
N GLY A 344 -17.80 -16.14 29.92
CA GLY A 344 -17.39 -15.14 28.94
C GLY A 344 -18.58 -14.43 28.32
N TYR A 345 -18.40 -13.87 27.13
CA TYR A 345 -19.46 -13.11 26.48
C TYR A 345 -20.58 -14.00 25.93
N ALA A 346 -21.82 -13.62 26.23
CA ALA A 346 -23.02 -14.12 25.58
C ALA A 346 -23.46 -13.14 24.49
N ASP A 347 -23.80 -13.67 23.31
CA ASP A 347 -24.42 -12.88 22.24
C ASP A 347 -25.67 -12.16 22.77
N ASP A 348 -25.87 -10.92 22.32
CA ASP A 348 -27.01 -10.10 22.73
C ASP A 348 -28.38 -10.81 22.52
N ASN A 349 -28.50 -11.70 21.54
CA ASN A 349 -29.72 -12.49 21.33
C ASN A 349 -29.97 -13.56 22.41
N VAL A 350 -29.00 -13.81 23.30
CA VAL A 350 -29.12 -14.74 24.43
C VAL A 350 -29.59 -14.00 25.69
N VAL A 351 -29.09 -12.78 25.92
CA VAL A 351 -29.28 -12.04 27.18
C VAL A 351 -30.23 -10.86 27.03
N GLY A 352 -30.09 -10.07 25.96
CA GLY A 352 -30.65 -8.71 25.85
C GLY A 352 -32.18 -8.60 25.85
N TYR A 353 -32.91 -9.69 25.62
CA TYR A 353 -34.37 -9.70 25.59
C TYR A 353 -35.02 -10.35 26.82
N ASP A 354 -34.44 -11.42 27.35
CA ASP A 354 -35.08 -12.23 28.40
C ASP A 354 -34.59 -11.85 29.81
N HIS A 355 -33.34 -11.41 29.94
CA HIS A 355 -32.70 -11.07 31.21
C HIS A 355 -31.58 -10.03 31.04
N PRO A 356 -31.89 -8.82 30.53
CA PRO A 356 -30.88 -7.79 30.34
C PRO A 356 -30.25 -7.36 31.67
N ARG A 357 -29.03 -6.84 31.61
CA ARG A 357 -28.34 -6.25 32.75
C ARG A 357 -28.60 -4.74 32.79
N VAL A 358 -29.49 -4.33 33.69
CA VAL A 358 -29.82 -2.92 33.91
C VAL A 358 -28.86 -2.33 34.94
N LEU A 359 -28.16 -1.26 34.59
CA LEU A 359 -27.22 -0.56 35.48
C LEU A 359 -27.74 0.82 35.81
N LEU A 360 -27.72 1.19 37.09
CA LEU A 360 -28.09 2.51 37.56
C LEU A 360 -26.91 3.15 38.27
N PHE A 361 -26.32 4.18 37.66
CA PHE A 361 -25.24 4.96 38.25
C PHE A 361 -25.79 6.23 38.90
N LYS A 362 -25.23 6.60 40.04
CA LYS A 362 -25.57 7.80 40.80
C LYS A 362 -24.44 8.81 40.75
N ASN A 363 -24.78 10.08 40.53
CA ASN A 363 -23.84 11.19 40.58
C ASN A 363 -23.44 11.46 42.04
N THR A 364 -22.23 11.09 42.43
CA THR A 364 -21.72 11.27 43.80
C THR A 364 -20.81 12.49 43.93
N ALA A 365 -20.12 12.87 42.85
CA ALA A 365 -19.13 13.94 42.87
C ALA A 365 -19.64 15.29 42.36
N HIS A 366 -20.79 15.34 41.67
CA HIS A 366 -21.41 16.55 41.11
C HIS A 366 -20.40 17.48 40.40
N LEU A 367 -19.64 16.91 39.47
CA LEU A 367 -18.61 17.66 38.73
C LEU A 367 -19.24 18.73 37.83
N SER A 368 -18.53 19.85 37.63
CA SER A 368 -18.97 20.90 36.72
C SER A 368 -18.88 20.48 35.26
N GLU A 369 -19.75 21.03 34.41
CA GLU A 369 -19.75 20.83 32.96
C GLU A 369 -18.37 21.01 32.33
N SER A 370 -17.61 22.02 32.76
CA SER A 370 -16.25 22.29 32.27
C SER A 370 -15.27 21.15 32.53
N ILE A 371 -15.34 20.50 33.69
CA ILE A 371 -14.46 19.39 34.07
C ILE A 371 -14.84 18.13 33.30
N ILE A 372 -16.14 17.84 33.21
CA ILE A 372 -16.67 16.71 32.43
C ILE A 372 -16.30 16.90 30.96
N GLY A 373 -16.49 18.11 30.41
CA GLY A 373 -16.15 18.44 29.03
C GLY A 373 -14.68 18.26 28.68
N ILE A 374 -13.75 18.63 29.58
CA ILE A 374 -12.31 18.36 29.38
C ILE A 374 -12.06 16.84 29.34
N ARG A 375 -12.64 16.08 30.27
CA ARG A 375 -12.45 14.62 30.35
C ARG A 375 -13.02 13.89 29.13
N LEU A 376 -14.18 14.32 28.60
CA LEU A 376 -14.81 13.73 27.42
C LEU A 376 -14.12 14.12 26.10
N LYS A 377 -13.46 15.28 26.03
CA LYS A 377 -12.77 15.78 24.83
C LYS A 377 -11.30 15.31 24.73
N THR A 378 -10.78 14.67 25.78
CA THR A 378 -9.41 14.13 25.82
C THR A 378 -9.46 12.62 25.58
N SER A 379 -8.93 12.14 24.46
CA SER A 379 -8.92 10.69 24.15
C SER A 379 -8.03 9.91 25.14
N PRO A 380 -8.44 8.72 25.65
CA PRO A 380 -7.62 7.90 26.54
C PRO A 380 -6.28 7.47 25.94
N ARG A 381 -6.18 7.30 24.60
CA ARG A 381 -4.90 7.03 23.92
C ARG A 381 -3.91 8.19 24.07
N ALA A 382 -4.40 9.44 24.14
CA ALA A 382 -3.54 10.61 24.34
C ALA A 382 -2.99 10.75 25.77
N VAL A 383 -3.58 10.04 26.76
CA VAL A 383 -3.16 10.15 28.16
C VAL A 383 -1.98 9.23 28.48
N ASN A 384 -1.84 8.08 27.79
CA ASN A 384 -0.72 7.15 28.01
C ASN A 384 0.51 7.41 27.12
N ASP A 385 0.37 8.10 25.98
CA ASP A 385 1.48 8.34 25.02
C ASP A 385 2.00 9.79 25.04
N ARG A 386 2.38 10.31 26.21
CA ARG A 386 3.18 11.56 26.24
C ARG A 386 4.58 11.42 25.62
N GLN A 387 5.01 10.22 25.22
CA GLN A 387 6.24 10.03 24.47
C GLN A 387 5.96 9.98 22.97
N VAL A 388 6.17 11.12 22.31
CA VAL A 388 6.30 11.19 20.85
C VAL A 388 7.45 10.27 20.41
N GLY A 389 7.18 9.29 19.56
CA GLY A 389 8.20 8.41 18.97
C GLY A 389 8.98 9.08 17.84
N LEU A 390 9.92 8.33 17.23
CA LEU A 390 10.74 8.79 16.09
C LEU A 390 11.55 10.07 16.39
N MET A 391 12.12 10.13 17.61
CA MET A 391 12.99 11.19 18.12
C MET A 391 14.46 10.79 18.04
N LEU A 392 15.34 11.75 17.79
CA LEU A 392 16.79 11.55 17.86
C LEU A 392 17.22 11.19 19.28
N SER A 393 18.27 10.38 19.41
CA SER A 393 18.93 10.18 20.70
C SER A 393 19.63 11.47 21.15
N ASP A 394 19.81 11.67 22.45
CA ASP A 394 20.51 12.85 22.98
C ASP A 394 21.93 13.00 22.41
N GLY A 395 22.60 11.87 22.17
CA GLY A 395 23.92 11.82 21.55
C GLY A 395 23.91 12.26 20.08
N ASP A 396 22.95 11.76 19.30
CA ASP A 396 22.78 12.16 17.89
C ASP A 396 22.38 13.62 17.75
N LEU A 397 21.49 14.10 18.63
CA LEU A 397 21.05 15.49 18.66
C LEU A 397 22.25 16.42 18.96
N THR A 398 23.07 16.06 19.94
CA THR A 398 24.29 16.82 20.28
C THR A 398 25.28 16.81 19.11
N ALA A 399 25.57 15.64 18.53
CA ALA A 399 26.47 15.51 17.38
C ALA A 399 25.98 16.32 16.16
N GLN A 400 24.66 16.40 15.97
CA GLN A 400 24.05 17.20 14.91
C GLN A 400 24.14 18.70 15.18
N GLN A 401 24.01 19.13 16.44
CA GLN A 401 24.12 20.54 16.85
C GLN A 401 25.55 21.05 16.92
N GLU A 402 26.53 20.17 17.16
CA GLU A 402 27.96 20.50 17.17
C GLU A 402 28.60 20.53 15.76
N GLY A 403 27.83 20.21 14.72
CA GLY A 403 28.27 20.25 13.34
C GLY A 403 28.77 21.64 12.88
N GLY A 404 29.48 21.66 11.74
CA GLY A 404 29.94 22.90 11.11
C GLY A 404 28.82 23.78 10.56
N THR A 405 29.19 24.86 9.89
CA THR A 405 28.25 25.70 9.14
C THR A 405 27.82 25.00 7.84
N PHE A 406 26.70 25.45 7.26
CA PHE A 406 26.30 25.00 5.92
C PHE A 406 27.36 25.33 4.86
N PHE A 407 28.00 26.51 5.00
CA PHE A 407 29.09 26.95 4.14
C PHE A 407 30.32 26.02 4.18
N ASP A 408 30.64 25.40 5.31
CA ASP A 408 31.74 24.43 5.41
C ASP A 408 31.52 23.19 4.53
N ILE A 409 30.25 22.82 4.33
CA ILE A 409 29.84 21.70 3.47
C ILE A 409 29.80 22.16 2.01
N VAL A 410 29.24 23.34 1.77
CA VAL A 410 28.91 23.91 0.45
C VAL A 410 29.58 25.28 0.30
N ASN A 411 30.73 25.33 -0.35
CA ASN A 411 31.43 26.59 -0.60
C ASN A 411 30.83 27.31 -1.83
N ARG A 412 29.98 28.32 -1.58
CA ARG A 412 29.30 29.11 -2.62
C ARG A 412 30.26 29.76 -3.62
N ASP A 413 31.45 30.18 -3.17
CA ASP A 413 32.48 30.84 -3.99
C ASP A 413 33.47 29.84 -4.63
N GLY A 414 33.19 28.54 -4.53
CA GLY A 414 34.01 27.51 -5.15
C GLY A 414 33.79 27.39 -6.66
N TRP A 415 34.84 27.03 -7.41
CA TRP A 415 34.78 26.80 -8.86
C TRP A 415 33.72 25.76 -9.28
N THR A 416 33.35 24.85 -8.37
CA THR A 416 32.30 23.86 -8.61
C THR A 416 30.92 24.50 -8.68
N ASN A 417 30.68 25.66 -8.05
CA ASN A 417 29.46 26.45 -8.21
C ASN A 417 29.52 27.39 -9.43
N ASP A 418 30.71 27.78 -9.89
CA ASP A 418 30.89 28.52 -11.16
C ASP A 418 30.63 27.62 -12.39
N LEU A 419 31.07 26.36 -12.34
CA LEU A 419 30.91 25.36 -13.40
C LEU A 419 30.20 24.09 -12.90
N PRO A 420 28.94 24.19 -12.42
CA PRO A 420 28.28 23.11 -11.68
C PRO A 420 27.96 21.91 -12.56
N VAL A 421 27.64 22.13 -13.83
CA VAL A 421 27.40 21.05 -14.81
C VAL A 421 28.67 20.19 -15.00
N LEU A 422 29.83 20.83 -15.11
CA LEU A 422 31.10 20.14 -15.34
C LEU A 422 31.56 19.38 -14.09
N ALA A 423 31.49 20.02 -12.92
CA ALA A 423 31.85 19.39 -11.65
C ALA A 423 30.98 18.17 -11.34
N TRP A 424 29.66 18.29 -11.57
CA TRP A 424 28.71 17.19 -11.40
C TRP A 424 29.03 16.01 -12.33
N LEU A 425 29.21 16.27 -13.62
CA LEU A 425 29.54 15.24 -14.60
C LEU A 425 30.86 14.54 -14.26
N LEU A 426 31.89 15.27 -13.84
CA LEU A 426 33.19 14.69 -13.50
C LEU A 426 33.07 13.69 -12.33
N VAL A 427 32.32 14.02 -11.28
CA VAL A 427 32.13 13.09 -10.15
C VAL A 427 31.32 11.86 -10.57
N VAL A 428 30.21 12.06 -11.30
CA VAL A 428 29.40 10.93 -11.82
C VAL A 428 30.23 10.03 -12.74
N GLU A 429 31.12 10.60 -13.56
CA GLU A 429 31.99 9.86 -14.47
C GLU A 429 33.11 9.11 -13.73
N ILE A 430 33.69 9.71 -12.68
CA ILE A 430 34.66 8.99 -11.84
C ILE A 430 33.99 7.79 -11.15
N ILE A 431 32.78 7.96 -10.62
CA ILE A 431 32.02 6.86 -10.01
C ILE A 431 31.74 5.75 -11.04
N TYR A 432 31.36 6.15 -12.27
CA TYR A 432 31.18 5.23 -13.39
C TYR A 432 32.46 4.42 -13.69
N LEU A 433 33.59 5.10 -13.86
CA LEU A 433 34.87 4.44 -14.17
C LEU A 433 35.35 3.54 -13.02
N ALA A 434 35.12 3.96 -11.77
CA ALA A 434 35.45 3.17 -10.58
C ALA A 434 34.61 1.88 -10.48
N ALA A 435 33.42 1.83 -11.09
CA ALA A 435 32.55 0.65 -11.08
C ALA A 435 32.71 -0.25 -12.31
N LEU A 436 33.16 0.31 -13.44
CA LEU A 436 33.10 -0.32 -14.75
C LEU A 436 33.69 -1.75 -14.81
N PRO A 437 34.93 -2.03 -14.34
CA PRO A 437 35.48 -3.38 -14.40
C PRO A 437 34.68 -4.42 -13.60
N LEU A 438 34.18 -4.05 -12.40
CA LEU A 438 33.35 -4.93 -11.59
C LEU A 438 32.01 -5.21 -12.28
N THR A 439 31.38 -4.18 -12.83
CA THR A 439 30.12 -4.32 -13.58
C THR A 439 30.31 -5.23 -14.81
N MET A 440 31.42 -5.09 -15.55
CA MET A 440 31.74 -5.97 -16.68
C MET A 440 31.89 -7.44 -16.31
N PHE A 441 32.28 -7.74 -15.07
CA PHE A 441 32.30 -9.09 -14.55
C PHE A 441 30.89 -9.59 -14.16
N ILE A 442 30.10 -8.76 -13.47
CA ILE A 442 28.72 -9.09 -13.06
C ILE A 442 27.86 -9.39 -14.29
N PHE A 443 27.88 -8.50 -15.29
CA PHE A 443 27.07 -8.60 -16.50
C PHE A 443 27.75 -9.34 -17.65
N ARG A 444 28.82 -10.10 -17.39
CA ARG A 444 29.55 -10.87 -18.41
C ARG A 444 28.69 -11.70 -19.39
N PRO A 445 27.52 -12.28 -19.03
CA PRO A 445 26.68 -13.06 -19.95
C PRO A 445 25.86 -12.18 -20.91
N LEU A 446 25.71 -10.87 -20.62
CA LEU A 446 24.97 -9.95 -21.46
C LEU A 446 25.86 -9.37 -22.57
N PRO A 447 25.30 -9.10 -23.77
CA PRO A 447 26.06 -8.56 -24.90
C PRO A 447 26.84 -7.27 -24.65
N ASP A 448 26.33 -6.33 -23.84
CA ASP A 448 27.03 -5.08 -23.52
C ASP A 448 27.96 -5.16 -22.30
N ARG A 449 27.94 -6.29 -21.59
CA ARG A 449 28.62 -6.50 -20.30
C ARG A 449 28.36 -5.39 -19.28
N GLY A 450 27.18 -4.78 -19.29
CA GLY A 450 26.79 -3.74 -18.33
C GLY A 450 27.64 -2.46 -18.42
N ILE A 451 28.34 -2.20 -19.54
CA ILE A 451 29.09 -0.94 -19.72
C ILE A 451 28.21 0.28 -19.47
N ILE A 452 26.92 0.22 -19.76
CA ILE A 452 25.99 1.35 -19.56
C ILE A 452 25.41 1.34 -18.14
N LEU A 453 25.08 0.17 -17.59
CA LEU A 453 24.57 0.03 -16.21
C LEU A 453 25.62 0.34 -15.14
N ALA A 454 26.90 0.37 -15.49
CA ALA A 454 27.99 0.66 -14.55
C ALA A 454 27.82 1.99 -13.82
N ARG A 455 27.16 2.98 -14.43
CA ARG A 455 26.89 4.28 -13.77
C ARG A 455 25.90 4.12 -12.62
N VAL A 456 24.80 3.38 -12.82
CA VAL A 456 23.81 3.12 -11.77
C VAL A 456 24.40 2.20 -10.69
N VAL A 457 25.15 1.17 -11.09
CA VAL A 457 25.85 0.27 -10.15
C VAL A 457 26.89 1.03 -9.32
N GLY A 458 27.63 1.95 -9.93
CA GLY A 458 28.60 2.78 -9.25
C GLY A 458 27.95 3.72 -8.25
N LEU A 459 26.89 4.42 -8.65
CA LEU A 459 26.12 5.28 -7.75
C LEU A 459 25.57 4.48 -6.57
N LEU A 460 24.95 3.32 -6.83
CA LEU A 460 24.44 2.42 -5.79
C LEU A 460 25.54 1.92 -4.86
N GLY A 461 26.66 1.45 -5.42
CA GLY A 461 27.74 0.86 -4.63
C GLY A 461 28.45 1.89 -3.75
N VAL A 462 28.80 3.04 -4.31
CA VAL A 462 29.48 4.12 -3.58
C VAL A 462 28.57 4.67 -2.48
N SER A 463 27.30 4.96 -2.79
CA SER A 463 26.35 5.45 -1.78
C SER A 463 26.04 4.38 -0.73
N TYR A 464 25.88 3.11 -1.11
CA TYR A 464 25.64 2.03 -0.15
C TYR A 464 26.78 1.88 0.85
N ILE A 465 28.04 1.89 0.38
CA ILE A 465 29.20 1.75 1.25
C ILE A 465 29.30 2.95 2.20
N ALA A 466 29.11 4.18 1.71
CA ALA A 466 29.08 5.36 2.57
C ALA A 466 27.94 5.28 3.60
N TRP A 467 26.73 4.96 3.14
CA TRP A 467 25.53 4.84 3.96
C TRP A 467 25.71 3.82 5.08
N ILE A 468 26.12 2.59 4.77
CA ILE A 468 26.25 1.52 5.78
C ILE A 468 27.35 1.85 6.80
N THR A 469 28.44 2.49 6.38
CA THR A 469 29.49 2.89 7.35
C THR A 469 29.03 3.96 8.31
N VAL A 470 28.17 4.89 7.86
CA VAL A 470 27.60 5.93 8.71
C VAL A 470 26.50 5.37 9.60
N SER A 471 25.57 4.58 9.05
CA SER A 471 24.47 3.97 9.79
C SER A 471 24.93 2.98 10.87
N LEU A 472 26.14 2.40 10.74
CA LEU A 472 26.75 1.56 11.77
C LEU A 472 27.58 2.36 12.80
N GLY A 473 27.64 3.69 12.68
CA GLY A 473 28.43 4.54 13.58
C GLY A 473 29.95 4.40 13.42
N LEU A 474 30.45 3.89 12.29
CA LEU A 474 31.89 3.74 12.03
C LEU A 474 32.55 5.06 11.63
N MET A 475 31.78 5.99 11.08
CA MET A 475 32.24 7.31 10.63
C MET A 475 31.05 8.26 10.48
N ASP A 476 31.30 9.57 10.62
CA ASP A 476 30.27 10.59 10.36
C ASP A 476 30.05 10.79 8.86
N PHE A 477 28.83 11.20 8.48
CA PHE A 477 28.52 11.53 7.10
C PHE A 477 29.29 12.77 6.66
N SER A 478 30.32 12.53 5.85
CA SER A 478 31.30 13.54 5.44
C SER A 478 31.83 13.24 4.03
N ARG A 479 32.67 14.14 3.49
CA ARG A 479 33.37 13.89 2.21
C ARG A 479 34.19 12.60 2.26
N THR A 480 34.79 12.32 3.42
CA THR A 480 35.62 11.12 3.66
C THR A 480 34.81 9.83 3.57
N ALA A 481 33.55 9.82 4.04
CA ALA A 481 32.68 8.66 3.92
C ALA A 481 32.41 8.32 2.43
N VAL A 482 32.11 9.34 1.62
CA VAL A 482 31.90 9.15 0.17
C VAL A 482 33.19 8.71 -0.54
N TYR A 483 34.34 9.32 -0.22
CA TYR A 483 35.63 8.90 -0.76
C TYR A 483 36.00 7.47 -0.36
N THR A 484 35.62 7.02 0.84
CA THR A 484 35.79 5.63 1.27
C THR A 484 34.95 4.69 0.40
N GLY A 485 33.69 5.04 0.13
CA GLY A 485 32.84 4.32 -0.82
C GLY A 485 33.46 4.23 -2.21
N MET A 486 33.97 5.35 -2.75
CA MET A 486 34.67 5.39 -4.03
C MET A 486 35.94 4.52 -4.04
N ALA A 487 36.73 4.57 -2.97
CA ALA A 487 37.97 3.80 -2.84
C ALA A 487 37.69 2.30 -2.77
N VAL A 488 36.71 1.86 -1.98
CA VAL A 488 36.32 0.44 -1.89
C VAL A 488 35.82 -0.07 -3.23
N MET A 489 34.96 0.70 -3.92
CA MET A 489 34.47 0.33 -5.25
C MET A 489 35.63 0.24 -6.27
N ALA A 490 36.54 1.22 -6.26
CA ALA A 490 37.71 1.22 -7.13
C ALA A 490 38.66 0.05 -6.83
N MET A 491 38.86 -0.32 -5.56
CA MET A 491 39.67 -1.49 -5.17
C MET A 491 39.05 -2.80 -5.66
N MET A 492 37.73 -2.96 -5.51
CA MET A 492 37.02 -4.14 -6.04
C MET A 492 37.15 -4.23 -7.55
N SER A 493 36.93 -3.12 -8.26
CA SER A 493 37.11 -3.04 -9.72
C SER A 493 38.55 -3.27 -10.16
N ALA A 494 39.55 -2.74 -9.45
CA ALA A 494 40.96 -2.96 -9.74
C ALA A 494 41.34 -4.44 -9.57
N ALA A 495 40.85 -5.10 -8.53
CA ALA A 495 41.04 -6.54 -8.32
C ALA A 495 40.39 -7.35 -9.46
N THR A 496 39.15 -7.03 -9.85
CA THR A 496 38.48 -7.66 -10.99
C THR A 496 39.24 -7.45 -12.29
N LEU A 497 39.72 -6.22 -12.54
CA LEU A 497 40.50 -5.87 -13.72
C LEU A 497 41.82 -6.64 -13.76
N ALA A 498 42.54 -6.78 -12.64
CA ALA A 498 43.77 -7.55 -12.56
C ALA A 498 43.52 -9.05 -12.84
N LEU A 499 42.47 -9.62 -12.23
CA LEU A 499 42.12 -11.04 -12.38
C LEU A 499 41.54 -11.39 -13.76
N ARG A 500 41.00 -10.41 -14.50
CA ARG A 500 40.34 -10.58 -15.80
C ARG A 500 40.88 -9.66 -16.89
N TRP A 501 42.13 -9.21 -16.76
CA TRP A 501 42.76 -8.19 -17.62
C TRP A 501 42.57 -8.48 -19.12
N ARG A 502 42.97 -9.69 -19.57
CA ARG A 502 42.91 -10.07 -20.99
C ARG A 502 41.49 -10.09 -21.55
N GLU A 503 40.51 -10.42 -20.72
CA GLU A 503 39.11 -10.53 -21.12
C GLU A 503 38.49 -9.13 -21.24
N ILE A 504 38.60 -8.32 -20.20
CA ILE A 504 38.03 -6.97 -20.13
C ILE A 504 38.66 -6.06 -21.20
N THR A 505 40.00 -6.04 -21.30
CA THR A 505 40.69 -5.19 -22.28
C THR A 505 40.42 -5.59 -23.72
N ARG A 506 40.26 -6.89 -24.01
CA ARG A 506 39.86 -7.36 -25.34
C ARG A 506 38.46 -6.90 -25.68
N PHE A 507 37.51 -7.08 -24.76
CA PHE A 507 36.13 -6.65 -24.98
C PHE A 507 36.05 -5.14 -25.22
N LEU A 508 36.73 -4.32 -24.42
CA LEU A 508 36.76 -2.87 -24.61
C LEU A 508 37.35 -2.48 -25.96
N LYS A 509 38.40 -3.17 -26.43
CA LYS A 509 38.98 -2.92 -27.78
C LYS A 509 38.02 -3.30 -28.91
N GLU A 510 37.28 -4.39 -28.75
CA GLU A 510 36.32 -4.88 -29.76
C GLU A 510 35.03 -4.05 -29.78
N HIS A 511 34.60 -3.52 -28.62
CA HIS A 511 33.31 -2.86 -28.42
C HIS A 511 33.40 -1.38 -28.00
N TRP A 512 34.53 -0.70 -28.20
CA TRP A 512 34.71 0.71 -27.80
C TRP A 512 33.64 1.66 -28.37
N ARG A 513 33.08 1.34 -29.55
CA ARG A 513 31.98 2.10 -30.16
C ARG A 513 30.69 2.03 -29.35
N LEU A 514 30.43 0.91 -28.69
CA LEU A 514 29.27 0.75 -27.81
C LEU A 514 29.43 1.62 -26.55
N LEU A 515 30.63 1.63 -25.98
CA LEU A 515 30.97 2.51 -24.85
C LEU A 515 30.80 3.99 -25.25
N LEU A 516 31.44 4.42 -26.35
CA LEU A 516 31.32 5.80 -26.83
C LEU A 516 29.86 6.19 -27.12
N PHE A 517 29.07 5.28 -27.70
CA PHE A 517 27.66 5.51 -27.95
C PHE A 517 26.84 5.64 -26.67
N GLY A 518 27.06 4.74 -25.70
CA GLY A 518 26.40 4.81 -24.38
C GLY A 518 26.70 6.12 -23.65
N GLU A 519 27.96 6.56 -23.69
CA GLU A 519 28.39 7.85 -23.14
C GLU A 519 27.76 9.04 -23.87
N SER A 520 27.77 8.99 -25.20
CA SER A 520 27.13 10.04 -26.02
C SER A 520 25.63 10.12 -25.74
N LEU A 521 24.95 8.97 -25.58
CA LEU A 521 23.53 8.92 -25.28
C LEU A 521 23.22 9.49 -23.89
N PHE A 522 24.04 9.14 -22.88
CA PHE A 522 23.92 9.71 -21.54
C PHE A 522 24.09 11.23 -21.58
N LEU A 523 25.16 11.73 -22.20
CA LEU A 523 25.47 13.15 -22.27
C LEU A 523 24.39 13.94 -23.03
N VAL A 524 23.89 13.42 -24.16
CA VAL A 524 22.81 14.06 -24.92
C VAL A 524 21.53 14.14 -24.10
N ALA A 525 21.15 13.04 -23.41
CA ALA A 525 19.97 13.04 -22.55
C ALA A 525 20.12 13.99 -21.35
N PHE A 526 21.28 13.96 -20.69
CA PHE A 526 21.60 14.80 -19.54
C PHE A 526 21.61 16.28 -19.93
N LEU A 527 22.40 16.67 -20.92
CA LEU A 527 22.52 18.07 -21.35
C LEU A 527 21.21 18.58 -21.95
N GLY A 528 20.48 17.74 -22.69
CA GLY A 528 19.16 18.10 -23.21
C GLY A 528 18.17 18.46 -22.08
N PHE A 529 18.18 17.70 -20.99
CA PHE A 529 17.31 17.98 -19.85
C PHE A 529 17.84 19.10 -18.94
N VAL A 530 19.17 19.29 -18.85
CA VAL A 530 19.78 20.46 -18.21
C VAL A 530 19.32 21.74 -18.91
N LEU A 531 19.22 21.77 -20.25
CA LEU A 531 18.69 22.93 -20.97
C LEU A 531 17.23 23.23 -20.61
N LEU A 532 16.41 22.21 -20.38
CA LEU A 532 15.02 22.39 -19.90
C LEU A 532 14.99 22.96 -18.48
N ARG A 533 15.81 22.43 -17.55
CA ARG A 533 15.91 22.99 -16.19
C ARG A 533 16.52 24.38 -16.16
N HIS A 534 17.46 24.67 -17.04
CA HIS A 534 18.02 26.02 -17.19
C HIS A 534 16.96 27.03 -17.64
N ALA A 535 16.01 26.60 -18.47
CA ALA A 535 14.90 27.44 -18.92
C ALA A 535 13.81 27.62 -17.83
N ASN A 536 13.65 26.68 -16.90
CA ASN A 536 12.73 26.78 -15.76
C ASN A 536 13.41 26.28 -14.47
N PRO A 537 14.23 27.12 -13.80
CA PRO A 537 14.99 26.71 -12.62
C PRO A 537 14.19 26.71 -11.31
N ASP A 538 13.05 27.40 -11.28
CA ASP A 538 12.30 27.74 -10.08
C ASP A 538 11.97 26.48 -9.25
N LEU A 539 12.27 26.53 -7.95
CA LEU A 539 11.97 25.47 -6.98
C LEU A 539 10.70 25.74 -6.17
N TRP A 540 9.90 26.71 -6.59
CA TRP A 540 8.59 26.99 -6.02
C TRP A 540 7.66 27.65 -7.03
N HIS A 541 6.35 27.41 -6.87
CA HIS A 541 5.31 28.17 -7.55
C HIS A 541 4.00 28.10 -6.72
N PRO A 542 3.26 29.21 -6.50
CA PRO A 542 2.20 29.28 -5.49
C PRO A 542 1.03 28.32 -5.72
N PHE A 543 0.66 28.10 -6.99
CA PHE A 543 -0.52 27.30 -7.35
C PHE A 543 -0.18 26.01 -8.12
N ARG A 544 1.08 25.85 -8.53
CA ARG A 544 1.54 24.85 -9.53
C ARG A 544 2.98 24.38 -9.26
N GLY A 545 3.46 24.60 -8.04
CA GLY A 545 4.83 24.31 -7.61
C GLY A 545 5.06 22.85 -7.25
N GLY A 546 3.99 22.13 -6.87
CA GLY A 546 4.11 20.77 -6.39
C GLY A 546 4.67 20.73 -4.98
N GLU A 547 5.38 19.65 -4.67
CA GLU A 547 5.93 19.41 -3.34
C GLU A 547 7.38 19.90 -3.21
N LYS A 548 7.99 20.47 -4.26
CA LYS A 548 9.42 20.92 -4.35
C LYS A 548 10.07 21.43 -3.07
N PRO A 549 9.44 22.28 -2.24
CA PRO A 549 10.06 22.73 -1.01
C PRO A 549 10.29 21.61 -0.01
N MET A 550 9.40 20.61 0.04
CA MET A 550 9.56 19.40 0.84
C MET A 550 10.81 18.63 0.43
N GLU A 551 10.98 18.32 -0.86
CA GLU A 551 12.13 17.53 -1.32
C GLU A 551 13.42 18.33 -1.20
N LEU A 552 13.36 19.66 -1.33
CA LEU A 552 14.49 20.53 -1.02
C LEU A 552 14.83 20.52 0.47
N ALA A 553 13.83 20.54 1.36
CA ALA A 553 14.03 20.41 2.80
C ALA A 553 14.69 19.08 3.15
N TYR A 554 14.20 17.96 2.61
CA TYR A 554 14.81 16.65 2.85
C TYR A 554 16.20 16.54 2.25
N LEU A 555 16.42 17.05 1.03
CA LEU A 555 17.75 17.06 0.43
C LEU A 555 18.74 17.88 1.26
N THR A 556 18.37 19.09 1.68
CA THR A 556 19.25 19.94 2.49
C THR A 556 19.48 19.35 3.89
N ALA A 557 18.48 18.75 4.52
CA ALA A 557 18.60 18.04 5.79
C ALA A 557 19.54 16.83 5.69
N VAL A 558 19.40 15.99 4.67
CA VAL A 558 20.31 14.85 4.44
C VAL A 558 21.73 15.32 4.14
N VAL A 559 21.89 16.39 3.35
CA VAL A 559 23.20 17.02 3.12
C VAL A 559 23.82 17.53 4.42
N ARG A 560 23.04 18.05 5.36
CA ARG A 560 23.51 18.61 6.64
C ARG A 560 23.67 17.56 7.75
N SER A 561 23.06 16.39 7.61
CA SER A 561 23.06 15.34 8.63
C SER A 561 24.47 14.81 8.89
N THR A 562 24.82 14.64 10.17
CA THR A 562 26.10 14.06 10.62
C THR A 562 25.96 12.56 10.83
N THR A 563 24.86 12.13 11.46
CA THR A 563 24.52 10.73 11.72
C THR A 563 23.32 10.28 10.88
N LEU A 564 23.04 8.98 10.86
CA LEU A 564 21.87 8.40 10.20
C LEU A 564 21.06 7.56 11.20
N PRO A 565 19.72 7.59 11.16
CA PRO A 565 18.86 8.26 10.18
C PRO A 565 18.97 9.80 10.22
N PRO A 566 18.74 10.49 9.08
CA PRO A 566 18.87 11.94 9.02
C PRO A 566 17.81 12.61 9.89
N PHE A 567 18.14 13.77 10.46
CA PHE A 567 17.18 14.54 11.26
C PHE A 567 16.02 15.06 10.39
N ASP A 568 14.86 15.29 11.01
CA ASP A 568 13.69 15.85 10.32
C ASP A 568 13.77 17.39 10.32
N PRO A 569 13.85 18.06 9.16
CA PRO A 569 13.87 19.53 9.10
C PRO A 569 12.54 20.16 9.53
N TRP A 570 11.44 19.42 9.52
CA TRP A 570 10.09 19.90 9.78
C TRP A 570 9.51 19.37 11.09
N PHE A 571 10.30 18.69 11.92
CA PHE A 571 9.90 18.24 13.24
C PHE A 571 11.07 18.30 14.20
N ALA A 572 11.20 19.41 14.94
CA ALA A 572 12.33 19.64 15.84
C ALA A 572 12.53 18.49 16.85
N GLY A 573 13.75 17.96 16.90
CA GLY A 573 14.17 16.82 17.72
C GLY A 573 13.87 15.45 17.11
N GLY A 574 13.10 15.37 16.02
CA GLY A 574 12.77 14.15 15.29
C GLY A 574 13.83 13.74 14.27
N PHE A 575 13.79 12.47 13.85
CA PHE A 575 14.44 12.02 12.62
C PHE A 575 13.43 11.76 11.51
N LEU A 576 13.88 11.81 10.26
CA LEU A 576 13.04 11.76 9.07
C LEU A 576 12.47 10.36 8.85
N ASN A 577 11.16 10.18 9.07
CA ASN A 577 10.45 8.93 8.80
C ASN A 577 9.95 8.86 7.35
N TYR A 578 10.91 8.90 6.41
CA TYR A 578 10.66 8.87 4.96
C TYR A 578 11.75 8.06 4.25
N TYR A 579 11.48 7.58 3.03
CA TYR A 579 12.43 6.80 2.21
C TYR A 579 13.55 7.69 1.64
N TYR A 580 14.45 8.13 2.52
CA TYR A 580 15.43 9.19 2.26
C TYR A 580 16.62 8.78 1.38
N TRP A 581 16.77 7.51 1.02
CA TRP A 581 18.00 7.02 0.40
C TRP A 581 18.25 7.60 -1.01
N GLY A 582 17.19 7.93 -1.76
CA GLY A 582 17.32 8.67 -3.01
C GLY A 582 18.01 10.04 -2.80
N TYR A 583 17.61 10.78 -1.76
CA TYR A 583 18.30 12.02 -1.37
C TYR A 583 19.72 11.76 -0.88
N PHE A 584 19.99 10.63 -0.24
CA PHE A 584 21.35 10.26 0.19
C PHE A 584 22.31 10.06 -1.00
N VAL A 585 21.84 9.46 -2.10
CA VAL A 585 22.62 9.34 -3.36
C VAL A 585 22.99 10.72 -3.90
N VAL A 586 22.02 11.64 -3.97
CA VAL A 586 22.23 13.02 -4.43
C VAL A 586 23.15 13.77 -3.47
N SER A 587 22.93 13.62 -2.16
CA SER A 587 23.72 14.23 -1.10
C SER A 587 25.18 13.77 -1.13
N SER A 588 25.44 12.52 -1.48
CA SER A 588 26.81 12.00 -1.65
C SER A 588 27.58 12.75 -2.73
N ILE A 589 26.92 13.09 -3.85
CA ILE A 589 27.51 13.91 -4.91
C ILE A 589 27.70 15.36 -4.44
N ILE A 590 26.72 15.92 -3.71
CA ILE A 590 26.81 17.26 -3.12
C ILE A 590 27.98 17.35 -2.14
N ARG A 591 28.17 16.36 -1.24
CA ARG A 591 29.27 16.35 -0.26
C ARG A 591 30.63 16.43 -0.97
N VAL A 592 30.81 15.71 -2.08
CA VAL A 592 32.07 15.71 -2.84
C VAL A 592 32.26 16.99 -3.65
N THR A 593 31.21 17.49 -4.30
CA THR A 593 31.29 18.65 -5.20
C THR A 593 31.21 20.00 -4.49
N GLY A 594 30.55 20.07 -3.33
CA GLY A 594 30.25 21.33 -2.65
C GLY A 594 29.29 22.24 -3.42
N ILE A 595 28.49 21.71 -4.36
CA ILE A 595 27.50 22.47 -5.12
C ILE A 595 26.30 22.81 -4.23
N LEU A 596 25.76 24.02 -4.34
CA LEU A 596 24.54 24.43 -3.64
C LEU A 596 23.39 23.46 -3.89
N PRO A 597 22.68 22.96 -2.85
CA PRO A 597 21.54 22.05 -3.02
C PRO A 597 20.49 22.55 -3.99
N THR A 598 20.23 23.86 -4.05
CA THR A 598 19.28 24.49 -4.98
C THR A 598 19.71 24.37 -6.44
N THR A 599 21.02 24.35 -6.72
CA THR A 599 21.59 24.11 -8.05
C THR A 599 21.73 22.62 -8.33
N ALA A 600 22.17 21.84 -7.34
CA ALA A 600 22.32 20.39 -7.42
C ALA A 600 20.97 19.70 -7.67
N PHE A 601 19.87 20.18 -7.10
CA PHE A 601 18.52 19.71 -7.37
C PHE A 601 18.21 19.78 -8.88
N ASN A 602 18.57 20.91 -9.52
CA ASN A 602 18.42 21.13 -10.95
C ASN A 602 19.38 20.30 -11.84
N LEU A 603 20.38 19.65 -11.27
CA LEU A 603 21.28 18.70 -11.94
C LEU A 603 20.90 17.24 -11.66
N ALA A 604 20.34 16.96 -10.48
CA ALA A 604 19.88 15.64 -10.07
C ALA A 604 18.73 15.15 -10.95
N VAL A 605 17.75 16.02 -11.24
CA VAL A 605 16.62 15.70 -12.13
C VAL A 605 17.11 15.25 -13.52
N PRO A 606 17.95 16.02 -14.26
CA PRO A 606 18.58 15.57 -15.50
C PRO A 606 19.40 14.28 -15.39
N MET A 607 20.10 14.06 -14.26
CA MET A 607 20.87 12.84 -14.05
C MET A 607 19.96 11.61 -14.02
N PHE A 608 18.89 11.63 -13.21
CA PHE A 608 17.93 10.52 -13.16
C PHE A 608 17.21 10.31 -14.50
N PHE A 609 16.92 11.39 -15.23
CA PHE A 609 16.38 11.32 -16.59
C PHE A 609 17.35 10.57 -17.53
N ALA A 610 18.63 10.96 -17.56
CA ALA A 610 19.64 10.35 -18.41
C ALA A 610 19.93 8.89 -18.03
N LEU A 611 19.93 8.56 -16.73
CA LEU A 611 20.06 7.20 -16.23
C LEU A 611 18.85 6.33 -16.63
N THR A 612 17.64 6.90 -16.64
CA THR A 612 16.42 6.21 -17.11
C THR A 612 16.49 5.90 -18.61
N VAL A 613 16.86 6.89 -19.43
CA VAL A 613 17.02 6.70 -20.90
C VAL A 613 18.05 5.62 -21.19
N THR A 614 19.22 5.69 -20.54
CA THR A 614 20.32 4.75 -20.78
C THR A 614 20.06 3.37 -20.20
N GLY A 615 19.38 3.29 -19.05
CA GLY A 615 18.92 2.04 -18.43
C GLY A 615 17.90 1.29 -19.30
N ALA A 616 16.92 1.98 -19.86
CA ALA A 616 15.97 1.37 -20.80
C ALA A 616 16.66 0.92 -22.10
N TYR A 617 17.62 1.73 -22.60
CA TYR A 617 18.43 1.38 -23.77
C TYR A 617 19.18 0.06 -23.59
N THR A 618 19.95 -0.08 -22.50
CA THR A 618 20.78 -1.27 -22.28
C THR A 618 19.95 -2.54 -22.12
N LEU A 619 18.79 -2.47 -21.44
CA LEU A 619 17.90 -3.63 -21.30
C LEU A 619 17.44 -4.15 -22.65
N VAL A 620 16.87 -3.29 -23.50
CA VAL A 620 16.35 -3.71 -24.81
C VAL A 620 17.48 -4.01 -25.78
N TYR A 621 18.61 -3.31 -25.72
CA TYR A 621 19.81 -3.66 -26.48
C TYR A 621 20.28 -5.09 -26.15
N ASN A 622 20.40 -5.44 -24.87
CA ASN A 622 20.84 -6.77 -24.44
C ASN A 622 19.85 -7.87 -24.84
N LEU A 623 18.54 -7.61 -24.73
CA LEU A 623 17.51 -8.54 -25.17
C LEU A 623 17.59 -8.80 -26.68
N THR A 624 17.64 -7.74 -27.49
CA THR A 624 17.61 -7.82 -28.95
C THR A 624 18.93 -8.33 -29.54
N GLU A 625 20.06 -7.88 -29.01
CA GLU A 625 21.39 -8.35 -29.40
C GLU A 625 21.60 -9.80 -28.98
N GLY A 626 21.14 -10.20 -27.79
CA GLY A 626 21.20 -11.58 -27.31
C GLY A 626 20.46 -12.54 -28.24
N VAL A 627 19.22 -12.22 -28.62
CA VAL A 627 18.48 -12.99 -29.63
C VAL A 627 19.24 -13.01 -30.96
N ARG A 628 19.71 -11.85 -31.45
CA ARG A 628 20.42 -11.75 -32.75
C ARG A 628 21.69 -12.60 -32.80
N GLN A 629 22.49 -12.61 -31.74
CA GLN A 629 23.73 -13.39 -31.64
C GLN A 629 23.45 -14.89 -31.62
N ARG A 630 22.45 -15.34 -30.83
CA ARG A 630 22.05 -16.76 -30.76
C ARG A 630 21.49 -17.28 -32.09
N ARG A 631 20.68 -16.49 -32.80
CA ARG A 631 20.21 -16.83 -34.17
C ARG A 631 21.36 -17.04 -35.14
N ARG A 632 22.37 -16.16 -35.11
CA ARG A 632 23.55 -16.27 -35.99
C ARG A 632 24.41 -17.49 -35.66
N ALA A 633 24.58 -17.82 -34.39
CA ALA A 633 25.34 -18.99 -33.96
C ALA A 633 24.68 -20.32 -34.41
N GLY A 634 23.35 -20.40 -34.38
CA GLY A 634 22.60 -21.60 -34.79
C GLY A 634 22.55 -21.90 -36.30
N HIS A 635 23.01 -21.00 -37.18
CA HIS A 635 22.96 -21.15 -38.65
C HIS A 635 24.31 -21.48 -39.31
N VAL A 636 25.35 -21.81 -38.55
CA VAL A 636 26.65 -22.23 -39.11
C VAL A 636 26.57 -23.67 -39.61
N VAL A 637 26.30 -23.86 -40.91
CA VAL A 637 26.40 -25.18 -41.57
C VAL A 637 27.88 -25.56 -41.65
N ARG A 638 28.34 -26.46 -40.76
CA ARG A 638 29.66 -27.10 -40.88
C ARG A 638 29.54 -28.28 -41.84
N VAL A 639 30.08 -28.13 -43.05
CA VAL A 639 30.25 -29.24 -43.99
C VAL A 639 31.56 -29.96 -43.64
N PRO A 640 31.59 -31.28 -43.44
CA PRO A 640 32.85 -32.00 -43.24
C PRO A 640 33.74 -31.87 -44.49
N GLY A 641 34.95 -31.33 -44.33
CA GLY A 641 35.96 -31.23 -45.41
C GLY A 641 36.11 -29.86 -46.08
N TYR A 642 35.19 -28.93 -45.88
CA TYR A 642 35.31 -27.53 -46.29
C TYR A 642 34.94 -26.68 -45.08
N GLY A 643 35.83 -25.81 -44.59
CA GLY A 643 35.59 -25.00 -43.39
C GLY A 643 34.29 -24.18 -43.43
N ALA A 644 33.93 -23.53 -42.31
CA ALA A 644 32.70 -22.74 -42.18
C ALA A 644 32.50 -21.81 -43.39
N LEU A 645 31.49 -22.08 -44.21
CA LEU A 645 31.12 -21.20 -45.31
C LEU A 645 30.54 -19.91 -44.71
N PRO A 646 31.06 -18.72 -45.07
CA PRO A 646 30.41 -17.48 -44.70
C PRO A 646 29.04 -17.42 -45.37
N MET A 647 28.03 -17.09 -44.59
CA MET A 647 26.65 -16.93 -45.06
C MET A 647 26.63 -15.87 -46.18
N LEU A 648 26.11 -16.26 -47.35
CA LEU A 648 25.77 -15.33 -48.43
C LEU A 648 24.85 -14.26 -47.83
N ALA A 649 25.38 -13.05 -47.71
CA ALA A 649 24.60 -11.85 -47.44
C ALA A 649 23.63 -11.71 -48.63
N GLY A 650 22.41 -12.23 -48.46
CA GLY A 650 21.31 -11.83 -49.33
C GLY A 650 21.16 -10.32 -49.18
N ASP A 651 21.26 -9.60 -50.30
CA ASP A 651 21.02 -8.17 -50.40
C ASP A 651 19.69 -7.81 -49.71
N ASP A 652 19.77 -7.33 -48.47
CA ASP A 652 18.62 -6.84 -47.73
C ASP A 652 18.32 -5.43 -48.27
N ASP A 653 17.42 -5.36 -49.24
CA ASP A 653 16.97 -4.18 -50.00
C ASP A 653 16.21 -3.14 -49.12
N ARG A 654 16.45 -3.14 -47.81
CA ARG A 654 15.86 -2.20 -46.85
C ARG A 654 16.56 -0.84 -46.96
N THR A 655 15.75 0.22 -46.95
CA THR A 655 16.23 1.60 -46.81
C THR A 655 17.13 1.75 -45.57
N GLN A 656 18.16 2.59 -45.66
CA GLN A 656 19.19 2.75 -44.61
C GLN A 656 18.60 3.09 -43.23
N TRP A 657 17.52 3.88 -43.18
CA TRP A 657 16.82 4.21 -41.93
C TRP A 657 16.13 3.00 -41.29
N ARG A 658 15.55 2.08 -42.09
CA ARG A 658 14.92 0.85 -41.59
C ARG A 658 15.97 -0.11 -41.01
N LYS A 659 17.14 -0.18 -41.64
CA LYS A 659 18.28 -0.96 -41.13
C LYS A 659 18.74 -0.44 -39.76
N LEU A 660 18.71 0.88 -39.56
CA LEU A 660 19.07 1.52 -38.30
C LEU A 660 18.00 1.34 -37.21
N ALA A 661 16.74 1.65 -37.52
CA ALA A 661 15.63 1.58 -36.55
C ALA A 661 15.33 0.14 -36.08
N LEU A 662 15.53 -0.86 -36.96
CA LEU A 662 15.34 -2.28 -36.64
C LEU A 662 16.63 -2.97 -36.19
N SER A 663 17.69 -2.22 -35.91
CA SER A 663 18.89 -2.74 -35.26
C SER A 663 18.70 -2.83 -33.74
N PRO A 664 19.48 -3.68 -33.04
CA PRO A 664 19.50 -3.68 -31.57
C PRO A 664 19.80 -2.32 -30.93
N VAL A 665 20.65 -1.51 -31.57
CA VAL A 665 20.92 -0.13 -31.14
C VAL A 665 19.67 0.74 -31.31
N GLY A 666 18.97 0.63 -32.44
CA GLY A 666 17.71 1.34 -32.69
C GLY A 666 16.62 0.94 -31.71
N ALA A 667 16.49 -0.35 -31.41
CA ALA A 667 15.54 -0.88 -30.43
C ALA A 667 15.81 -0.34 -29.01
N GLY A 668 17.09 -0.29 -28.60
CA GLY A 668 17.48 0.34 -27.35
C GLY A 668 17.12 1.84 -27.30
N VAL A 669 17.39 2.59 -28.37
CA VAL A 669 17.05 4.03 -28.41
C VAL A 669 15.54 4.23 -28.32
N ILE A 670 14.75 3.41 -29.03
CA ILE A 670 13.29 3.44 -28.94
C ILE A 670 12.82 3.15 -27.51
N ALA A 671 13.46 2.21 -26.80
CA ALA A 671 13.14 1.93 -25.40
C ALA A 671 13.38 3.16 -24.50
N GLY A 672 14.55 3.80 -24.62
CA GLY A 672 14.84 5.04 -23.88
C GLY A 672 13.83 6.16 -24.16
N LEU A 673 13.43 6.32 -25.42
CA LEU A 673 12.42 7.30 -25.82
C LEU A 673 11.01 6.97 -25.29
N PHE A 674 10.57 5.70 -25.41
CA PHE A 674 9.27 5.23 -24.91
C PHE A 674 9.15 5.40 -23.40
N THR A 675 10.22 5.06 -22.68
CA THR A 675 10.23 5.17 -21.22
C THR A 675 10.22 6.63 -20.76
N ALA A 676 11.12 7.48 -21.27
CA ALA A 676 11.38 8.78 -20.64
C ALA A 676 10.94 10.01 -21.45
N VAL A 677 10.68 9.91 -22.76
CA VAL A 677 10.42 11.09 -23.62
C VAL A 677 8.97 11.16 -24.09
N PHE A 678 8.37 10.02 -24.42
CA PHE A 678 7.02 9.96 -24.97
C PHE A 678 5.97 10.23 -23.89
N GLY A 679 4.93 11.00 -24.23
CA GLY A 679 3.75 11.18 -23.40
C GLY A 679 2.57 10.30 -23.83
N ASN A 680 1.44 10.45 -23.13
CA ASN A 680 0.21 9.76 -23.48
C ASN A 680 -0.54 10.43 -24.65
N LEU A 681 -1.69 9.88 -25.02
CA LEU A 681 -2.45 10.32 -26.21
C LEU A 681 -3.33 11.55 -25.96
N ASP A 682 -3.46 12.05 -24.72
CA ASP A 682 -4.35 13.18 -24.40
C ASP A 682 -3.92 14.48 -25.08
N GLY A 683 -2.62 14.69 -25.35
CA GLY A 683 -2.16 15.87 -26.08
C GLY A 683 -2.84 16.04 -27.44
N MET A 684 -3.03 14.94 -28.19
CA MET A 684 -3.81 14.97 -29.44
C MET A 684 -5.30 15.22 -29.19
N VAL A 685 -5.86 14.62 -28.13
CA VAL A 685 -7.27 14.81 -27.75
C VAL A 685 -7.54 16.29 -27.46
N GLN A 686 -6.66 16.97 -26.72
CA GLN A 686 -6.74 18.41 -26.48
C GLN A 686 -6.73 19.21 -27.80
N MET A 687 -5.79 18.91 -28.70
CA MET A 687 -5.70 19.61 -29.99
C MET A 687 -6.95 19.43 -30.86
N VAL A 688 -7.48 18.21 -30.94
CA VAL A 688 -8.69 17.90 -31.72
C VAL A 688 -9.90 18.58 -31.10
N GLN A 689 -10.09 18.47 -29.78
CA GLN A 689 -11.20 19.12 -29.08
C GLN A 689 -11.14 20.64 -29.24
N ASN A 690 -9.99 21.27 -29.03
CA ASN A 690 -9.84 22.72 -29.17
C ASN A 690 -10.09 23.18 -30.61
N SER A 691 -9.64 22.41 -31.60
CA SER A 691 -9.91 22.68 -33.01
C SER A 691 -11.41 22.56 -33.34
N TRP A 692 -12.08 21.55 -32.78
CA TRP A 692 -13.51 21.36 -32.94
C TRP A 692 -14.33 22.50 -32.33
N HIS A 693 -14.08 22.87 -31.08
CA HIS A 693 -14.82 23.97 -30.42
C HIS A 693 -14.58 25.33 -31.11
N ARG A 694 -13.39 25.54 -31.70
CA ARG A 694 -13.13 26.73 -32.53
C ARG A 694 -13.94 26.73 -33.82
N LEU A 695 -14.09 25.59 -34.47
CA LEU A 695 -14.83 25.46 -35.73
C LEU A 695 -16.35 25.44 -35.52
N ALA A 696 -16.83 24.77 -34.48
CA ALA A 696 -18.26 24.59 -34.19
C ALA A 696 -18.86 25.84 -33.52
N ASP A 697 -18.21 26.34 -32.47
CA ASP A 697 -18.80 27.32 -31.57
C ASP A 697 -18.03 28.66 -31.54
N GLY A 698 -16.98 28.80 -32.36
CA GLY A 698 -16.18 30.03 -32.46
C GLY A 698 -15.28 30.32 -31.25
N THR A 699 -15.14 29.37 -30.32
CA THR A 699 -14.34 29.56 -29.11
C THR A 699 -12.85 29.79 -29.44
N PRO A 700 -12.15 30.71 -28.74
CA PRO A 700 -10.72 30.90 -28.90
C PRO A 700 -9.95 29.62 -28.56
N PHE A 701 -8.83 29.36 -29.24
CA PHE A 701 -7.99 28.20 -28.96
C PHE A 701 -7.29 28.38 -27.60
N PRO A 702 -7.64 27.61 -26.55
CA PRO A 702 -7.06 27.81 -25.22
C PRO A 702 -5.59 27.36 -25.18
N ALA A 703 -4.86 27.81 -24.16
CA ALA A 703 -3.51 27.33 -23.90
C ALA A 703 -3.51 25.81 -23.62
N PHE A 704 -2.40 25.14 -23.94
CA PHE A 704 -2.25 23.71 -23.67
C PHE A 704 -2.32 23.44 -22.17
N ASP A 705 -3.17 22.50 -21.75
CA ASP A 705 -3.31 22.14 -20.34
C ASP A 705 -2.26 21.09 -19.98
N PHE A 706 -1.24 21.53 -19.24
CA PHE A 706 -0.16 20.69 -18.72
C PHE A 706 -0.65 19.57 -17.80
N TRP A 707 -1.67 19.83 -16.97
CA TRP A 707 -2.12 18.95 -15.90
C TRP A 707 -3.12 17.90 -16.38
N ARG A 708 -3.94 18.24 -17.37
CA ARG A 708 -4.98 17.36 -17.89
C ARG A 708 -4.44 16.00 -18.34
N SER A 709 -3.25 15.96 -18.93
CA SER A 709 -2.65 14.68 -19.35
C SER A 709 -2.22 13.81 -18.17
N SER A 710 -2.01 14.35 -16.97
CA SER A 710 -1.84 13.56 -15.73
C SER A 710 -3.17 13.27 -15.03
N ARG A 711 -4.25 13.98 -15.37
CA ARG A 711 -5.61 13.79 -14.80
C ARG A 711 -6.60 13.26 -15.84
N MET A 712 -6.16 12.32 -16.67
CA MET A 712 -6.99 11.74 -17.72
C MET A 712 -8.18 10.95 -17.16
N LEU A 713 -8.02 10.37 -15.97
CA LEU A 713 -9.06 9.66 -15.26
C LEU A 713 -9.88 10.68 -14.46
N PRO A 714 -11.20 10.84 -14.74
CA PRO A 714 -12.02 11.77 -13.97
C PRO A 714 -12.17 11.28 -12.53
N ASN A 715 -12.60 12.19 -11.67
CA ASN A 715 -13.02 11.84 -10.32
C ASN A 715 -14.09 10.75 -10.38
N LEU A 716 -13.84 9.62 -9.72
CA LEU A 716 -14.74 8.47 -9.76
C LEU A 716 -15.55 8.39 -8.48
N GLU A 717 -16.87 8.38 -8.61
CA GLU A 717 -17.78 8.09 -7.51
C GLU A 717 -17.73 6.59 -7.14
N ASN A 718 -18.06 6.28 -5.88
CA ASN A 718 -18.21 4.91 -5.41
C ASN A 718 -19.29 4.17 -6.23
N ILE A 719 -19.02 2.89 -6.53
CA ILE A 719 -19.90 2.10 -7.39
C ILE A 719 -20.77 1.19 -6.53
N ASP A 720 -22.08 1.21 -6.74
CA ASP A 720 -22.96 0.16 -6.24
C ASP A 720 -22.64 -1.16 -6.97
N PRO A 721 -22.14 -2.20 -6.28
CA PRO A 721 -21.71 -3.42 -6.93
C PRO A 721 -22.90 -4.13 -7.59
N ASN A 722 -22.70 -4.59 -8.83
CA ASN A 722 -23.66 -5.46 -9.52
C ASN A 722 -23.83 -6.76 -8.70
N PRO A 723 -25.02 -7.40 -8.65
CA PRO A 723 -25.24 -8.69 -7.97
C PRO A 723 -24.18 -9.78 -8.23
N ILE A 724 -23.50 -9.75 -9.39
CA ILE A 724 -22.44 -10.70 -9.75
C ILE A 724 -21.11 -10.38 -9.03
N ALA A 725 -20.87 -9.13 -8.64
CA ALA A 725 -19.68 -8.64 -7.94
C ALA A 725 -19.82 -8.74 -6.40
N PHE A 726 -20.29 -9.89 -5.91
CA PHE A 726 -20.64 -10.10 -4.49
C PHE A 726 -19.49 -9.90 -3.50
N TRP A 727 -18.24 -9.95 -3.98
CA TRP A 727 -17.03 -9.75 -3.18
C TRP A 727 -16.67 -8.28 -2.96
N VAL A 728 -17.35 -7.35 -3.63
CA VAL A 728 -17.13 -5.91 -3.46
C VAL A 728 -18.13 -5.41 -2.41
N PRO A 729 -17.67 -4.88 -1.25
CA PRO A 729 -18.58 -4.39 -0.22
C PRO A 729 -19.45 -3.24 -0.73
N GLY A 730 -20.69 -3.14 -0.23
CA GLY A 730 -21.57 -1.99 -0.47
C GLY A 730 -21.00 -0.68 0.07
N LYS A 731 -21.71 0.46 -0.09
CA LYS A 731 -21.25 1.79 0.36
C LYS A 731 -20.66 1.76 1.78
N LEU A 732 -19.45 2.27 1.94
CA LEU A 732 -18.88 2.60 3.25
C LEU A 732 -19.35 4.02 3.57
N ALA A 733 -19.90 4.23 4.77
CA ALA A 733 -20.58 5.48 5.10
C ALA A 733 -19.63 6.67 5.43
N GLU A 734 -18.30 6.46 5.45
CA GLU A 734 -17.42 7.32 6.28
C GLU A 734 -16.20 7.97 5.58
N ILE A 735 -16.01 7.88 4.26
CA ILE A 735 -14.96 8.66 3.55
C ILE A 735 -15.53 9.22 2.25
N SER A 736 -15.05 10.41 1.83
CA SER A 736 -15.49 11.09 0.60
C SER A 736 -15.76 10.10 -0.53
N ASP A 737 -17.00 10.06 -0.99
CA ASP A 737 -17.55 9.14 -2.00
C ASP A 737 -16.86 9.22 -3.39
N VAL A 738 -15.72 9.92 -3.49
CA VAL A 738 -15.03 10.29 -4.72
C VAL A 738 -13.53 10.00 -4.61
N SER A 739 -12.99 9.28 -5.60
CA SER A 739 -11.55 9.05 -5.73
C SER A 739 -10.94 10.00 -6.74
N PHE A 740 -9.91 10.72 -6.31
CA PHE A 740 -9.09 11.56 -7.17
C PHE A 740 -7.98 10.72 -7.79
N HIS A 741 -7.63 11.02 -9.03
CA HIS A 741 -6.68 10.20 -9.77
C HIS A 741 -5.62 11.05 -10.48
N ILE A 742 -4.37 10.68 -10.25
CA ILE A 742 -3.18 11.22 -10.90
C ILE A 742 -2.49 10.06 -11.63
N THR A 743 -2.10 10.30 -12.87
CA THR A 743 -1.52 9.33 -13.82
C THR A 743 -0.25 9.91 -14.41
N GLU A 744 0.76 10.08 -13.57
CA GLU A 744 2.05 10.50 -14.10
C GLU A 744 2.67 9.40 -14.95
N PHE A 745 3.45 9.86 -15.91
CA PHE A 745 4.35 9.06 -16.73
C PHE A 745 5.72 9.72 -16.67
N PRO A 746 6.82 9.00 -16.95
CA PRO A 746 8.14 9.50 -16.59
C PRO A 746 8.47 10.89 -17.14
N PHE A 747 8.09 11.21 -18.39
CA PHE A 747 8.31 12.56 -18.92
C PHE A 747 7.55 13.65 -18.16
N PHE A 748 6.30 13.38 -17.73
CA PHE A 748 5.55 14.29 -16.85
C PHE A 748 6.32 14.52 -15.55
N THR A 749 6.70 13.44 -14.86
CA THR A 749 7.41 13.51 -13.57
C THR A 749 8.73 14.29 -13.69
N PHE A 750 9.55 13.99 -14.69
CA PHE A 750 10.81 14.71 -14.91
C PHE A 750 10.59 16.19 -15.27
N LEU A 751 9.55 16.50 -16.05
CA LEU A 751 9.25 17.88 -16.47
C LEU A 751 8.61 18.69 -15.34
N PHE A 752 7.77 18.05 -14.51
CA PHE A 752 7.23 18.63 -13.29
C PHE A 752 8.37 19.03 -12.35
N ALA A 753 9.41 18.16 -12.32
CA ALA A 753 10.71 18.35 -11.71
C ALA A 753 10.65 18.44 -10.18
N ASP A 754 9.86 17.54 -9.58
CA ASP A 754 9.88 17.26 -8.15
C ASP A 754 10.87 16.11 -7.94
N LEU A 755 11.84 16.28 -7.03
CA LEU A 755 12.86 15.27 -6.76
C LEU A 755 12.29 14.18 -5.84
N HIS A 756 11.15 13.63 -6.27
CA HIS A 756 10.35 12.71 -5.50
C HIS A 756 10.88 11.27 -5.65
N ALA A 757 10.57 10.42 -4.67
CA ALA A 757 11.08 9.04 -4.65
C ALA A 757 10.72 8.20 -5.88
N HIS A 758 9.47 8.29 -6.35
CA HIS A 758 9.01 7.56 -7.53
C HIS A 758 9.74 8.00 -8.81
N MET A 759 10.34 9.20 -8.84
CA MET A 759 11.22 9.64 -9.94
C MET A 759 12.62 9.04 -9.79
N MET A 760 13.20 9.14 -8.59
CA MET A 760 14.58 8.72 -8.32
C MET A 760 14.76 7.20 -8.43
N VAL A 761 13.71 6.42 -8.17
CA VAL A 761 13.76 4.95 -8.17
C VAL A 761 13.83 4.33 -9.57
N ILE A 762 13.38 5.04 -10.63
CA ILE A 762 13.24 4.47 -11.99
C ILE A 762 14.56 3.86 -12.53
N PRO A 763 15.74 4.48 -12.40
CA PRO A 763 16.98 3.84 -12.84
C PRO A 763 17.36 2.58 -12.04
N PHE A 764 16.98 2.51 -10.77
CA PHE A 764 17.27 1.36 -9.92
C PHE A 764 16.33 0.19 -10.23
N THR A 765 15.07 0.46 -10.56
CA THR A 765 14.16 -0.60 -11.05
C THR A 765 14.66 -1.20 -12.36
N LEU A 766 15.15 -0.37 -13.28
CA LEU A 766 15.79 -0.82 -14.52
C LEU A 766 17.05 -1.66 -14.24
N LEU A 767 17.85 -1.29 -13.23
CA LEU A 767 19.01 -2.08 -12.79
C LEU A 767 18.57 -3.47 -12.26
N VAL A 768 17.52 -3.54 -11.44
CA VAL A 768 16.98 -4.82 -10.92
C VAL A 768 16.49 -5.71 -12.07
N ILE A 769 15.77 -5.16 -13.05
CA ILE A 769 15.37 -5.89 -14.26
C ILE A 769 16.61 -6.41 -15.00
N GLY A 770 17.65 -5.59 -15.13
CA GLY A 770 18.91 -5.95 -15.79
C GLY A 770 19.66 -7.07 -15.08
N LEU A 771 19.74 -7.02 -13.75
CA LEU A 771 20.33 -8.06 -12.92
C LEU A 771 19.50 -9.37 -12.95
N GLY A 772 18.18 -9.25 -13.00
CA GLY A 772 17.29 -10.40 -13.21
C GLY A 772 17.49 -11.06 -14.58
N LEU A 773 17.56 -10.28 -15.67
CA LEU A 773 17.91 -10.76 -17.01
C LEU A 773 19.30 -11.42 -17.02
N ASN A 774 20.27 -10.82 -16.34
CA ASN A 774 21.62 -11.35 -16.19
C ASN A 774 21.62 -12.74 -15.53
N MET A 775 20.81 -12.94 -14.49
CA MET A 775 20.64 -14.25 -13.86
C MET A 775 19.96 -15.26 -14.81
N VAL A 776 18.89 -14.85 -15.51
CA VAL A 776 18.17 -15.73 -16.45
C VAL A 776 19.07 -16.28 -17.55
N VAL A 777 19.95 -15.44 -18.10
CA VAL A 777 20.84 -15.81 -19.20
C VAL A 777 22.12 -16.48 -18.70
N GLY A 778 22.66 -16.04 -17.55
CA GLY A 778 23.98 -16.41 -17.10
C GLY A 778 24.06 -17.60 -16.14
N LEU A 779 22.99 -17.92 -15.40
CA LEU A 779 23.04 -18.93 -14.34
C LEU A 779 23.43 -20.32 -14.84
N LYS A 780 23.00 -20.68 -16.05
CA LYS A 780 23.31 -21.98 -16.68
C LYS A 780 24.82 -22.21 -16.84
N ASP A 781 25.53 -21.21 -17.34
CA ASP A 781 26.96 -21.30 -17.67
C ASP A 781 27.83 -20.65 -16.57
N GLY A 782 27.21 -20.25 -15.46
CA GLY A 782 27.79 -19.44 -14.42
C GLY A 782 28.57 -20.24 -13.36
N GLY A 783 29.88 -20.03 -13.26
CA GLY A 783 30.65 -20.52 -12.10
C GLY A 783 30.20 -19.89 -10.77
N TRP A 784 30.39 -20.60 -9.66
CA TRP A 784 29.86 -20.25 -8.33
C TRP A 784 30.21 -18.83 -7.85
N VAL A 785 31.43 -18.35 -8.09
CA VAL A 785 31.85 -16.97 -7.71
C VAL A 785 30.97 -15.93 -8.38
N TRP A 786 30.73 -16.08 -9.68
CA TRP A 786 29.90 -15.15 -10.43
C TRP A 786 28.45 -15.20 -9.96
N THR A 787 27.93 -16.41 -9.67
CA THR A 787 26.57 -16.58 -9.16
C THR A 787 26.36 -15.86 -7.84
N ILE A 788 27.30 -16.00 -6.89
CA ILE A 788 27.24 -15.30 -5.59
C ILE A 788 27.30 -13.79 -5.81
N VAL A 789 28.29 -13.28 -6.56
CA VAL A 789 28.45 -11.84 -6.76
C VAL A 789 27.24 -11.23 -7.48
N SER A 790 26.66 -11.93 -8.45
CA SER A 790 25.48 -11.46 -9.19
C SER A 790 24.21 -11.53 -8.35
N ALA A 791 24.06 -12.56 -7.52
CA ALA A 791 22.96 -12.66 -6.56
C ALA A 791 23.02 -11.58 -5.48
N VAL A 792 24.22 -11.27 -4.97
CA VAL A 792 24.42 -10.16 -4.01
C VAL A 792 24.13 -8.81 -4.67
N ALA A 793 24.60 -8.59 -5.90
CA ALA A 793 24.27 -7.36 -6.64
C ALA A 793 22.76 -7.22 -6.87
N LEU A 794 22.07 -8.32 -7.23
CA LEU A 794 20.62 -8.35 -7.36
C LEU A 794 19.91 -8.08 -6.03
N ALA A 795 20.40 -8.64 -4.92
CA ALA A 795 19.85 -8.41 -3.60
C ALA A 795 20.02 -6.96 -3.13
N LEU A 796 21.19 -6.36 -3.35
CA LEU A 796 21.43 -4.94 -3.06
C LEU A 796 20.56 -4.02 -3.92
N GLY A 797 20.42 -4.33 -5.21
CA GLY A 797 19.52 -3.62 -6.12
C GLY A 797 18.07 -3.70 -5.64
N LEU A 798 17.59 -4.90 -5.32
CA LEU A 798 16.22 -5.12 -4.84
C LEU A 798 15.96 -4.43 -3.50
N GLY A 799 16.88 -4.56 -2.53
CA GLY A 799 16.77 -3.91 -1.22
C GLY A 799 16.79 -2.39 -1.32
N SER A 800 17.57 -1.84 -2.27
CA SER A 800 17.61 -0.39 -2.51
C SER A 800 16.26 0.17 -2.93
N LEU A 801 15.41 -0.61 -3.62
CA LEU A 801 14.08 -0.16 -4.02
C LEU A 801 13.23 0.16 -2.79
N TRP A 802 13.32 -0.62 -1.70
CA TRP A 802 12.56 -0.35 -0.48
C TRP A 802 12.94 1.00 0.13
N VAL A 803 14.24 1.28 0.27
CA VAL A 803 14.72 2.50 0.93
C VAL A 803 14.68 3.75 0.05
N VAL A 804 14.52 3.60 -1.28
CA VAL A 804 14.30 4.71 -2.22
C VAL A 804 12.81 4.99 -2.40
N ASN A 805 11.99 3.94 -2.62
CA ASN A 805 10.53 4.01 -2.73
C ASN A 805 9.91 2.66 -2.33
N SER A 806 9.44 2.55 -1.09
CA SER A 806 8.89 1.30 -0.52
C SER A 806 7.78 0.65 -1.35
N TRP A 807 7.09 1.40 -2.20
CA TRP A 807 6.00 0.93 -3.05
C TRP A 807 6.44 0.01 -4.19
N ASP A 808 7.67 0.18 -4.71
CA ASP A 808 8.21 -0.69 -5.77
C ASP A 808 8.67 -2.05 -5.23
N PHE A 809 9.02 -2.15 -3.95
CA PHE A 809 9.63 -3.38 -3.42
C PHE A 809 8.76 -4.64 -3.63
N PRO A 810 7.44 -4.64 -3.34
CA PRO A 810 6.61 -5.83 -3.52
C PRO A 810 6.52 -6.33 -4.97
N SER A 811 6.30 -5.44 -5.94
CA SER A 811 6.17 -5.81 -7.35
C SER A 811 7.48 -6.34 -7.93
N TYR A 812 8.60 -5.70 -7.61
CA TYR A 812 9.93 -6.12 -8.06
C TYR A 812 10.47 -7.34 -7.32
N LEU A 813 10.02 -7.61 -6.08
CA LEU A 813 10.26 -8.87 -5.39
C LEU A 813 9.59 -10.03 -6.13
N ILE A 814 8.31 -9.89 -6.47
CA ILE A 814 7.57 -10.88 -7.27
C ILE A 814 8.27 -11.12 -8.62
N LEU A 815 8.67 -10.04 -9.29
CA LEU A 815 9.43 -10.14 -10.54
C LEU A 815 10.74 -10.90 -10.35
N THR A 816 11.51 -10.56 -9.32
CA THR A 816 12.81 -11.17 -9.03
C THR A 816 12.66 -12.67 -8.77
N VAL A 817 11.68 -13.07 -7.97
CA VAL A 817 11.37 -14.49 -7.74
C VAL A 817 10.99 -15.19 -9.05
N GLY A 818 10.17 -14.57 -9.89
CA GLY A 818 9.82 -15.09 -11.22
C GLY A 818 11.02 -15.26 -12.14
N LEU A 819 11.92 -14.26 -12.20
CA LEU A 819 13.14 -14.29 -13.02
C LEU A 819 14.15 -15.32 -12.49
N LEU A 820 14.31 -15.47 -11.17
CA LEU A 820 15.14 -16.55 -10.59
C LEU A 820 14.55 -17.94 -10.90
N GLY A 821 13.22 -18.08 -10.86
CA GLY A 821 12.52 -19.29 -11.30
C GLY A 821 12.83 -19.64 -12.76
N LEU A 822 12.80 -18.64 -13.65
CA LEU A 822 13.20 -18.80 -15.06
C LEU A 822 14.69 -19.12 -15.21
N ALA A 823 15.56 -18.47 -14.44
CA ALA A 823 16.99 -18.74 -14.45
C ALA A 823 17.31 -20.20 -14.10
N VAL A 824 16.71 -20.70 -13.01
CA VAL A 824 16.88 -22.08 -12.55
C VAL A 824 16.19 -23.08 -13.49
N TYR A 825 15.10 -22.69 -14.16
CA TYR A 825 14.47 -23.55 -15.15
C TYR A 825 15.46 -23.94 -16.27
N PHE A 826 16.26 -22.98 -16.76
CA PHE A 826 17.22 -23.18 -17.84
C PHE A 826 18.53 -23.88 -17.43
N THR A 827 18.78 -24.11 -16.14
CA THR A 827 19.95 -24.90 -15.70
C THR A 827 19.78 -26.39 -15.99
N GLU A 828 20.87 -27.14 -15.93
CA GLU A 828 20.88 -28.60 -16.02
C GLU A 828 20.85 -29.20 -14.61
N GLY A 829 20.20 -30.37 -14.43
CA GLY A 829 20.10 -31.03 -13.12
C GLY A 829 18.75 -31.69 -12.88
N SER A 830 18.65 -32.46 -11.78
CA SER A 830 17.40 -33.11 -11.38
C SER A 830 16.39 -32.08 -10.85
N ARG A 831 15.10 -32.44 -10.78
CA ARG A 831 14.05 -31.55 -10.27
C ARG A 831 14.31 -31.12 -8.82
N THR A 832 14.86 -32.01 -8.00
CA THR A 832 15.21 -31.72 -6.60
C THR A 832 16.35 -30.73 -6.50
N ASP A 833 17.41 -30.88 -7.31
CA ASP A 833 18.55 -29.95 -7.32
C ASP A 833 18.12 -28.55 -7.75
N LYS A 834 17.24 -28.47 -8.76
CA LYS A 834 16.65 -27.21 -9.21
C LYS A 834 15.82 -26.54 -8.12
N LEU A 835 14.94 -27.29 -7.44
CA LEU A 835 14.14 -26.72 -6.35
C LEU A 835 15.00 -26.27 -5.18
N ALA A 836 16.06 -27.01 -4.84
CA ALA A 836 17.02 -26.62 -3.81
C ALA A 836 17.78 -25.35 -4.21
N LEU A 837 18.30 -25.27 -5.44
CA LEU A 837 18.98 -24.08 -5.96
C LEU A 837 18.05 -22.86 -5.96
N LEU A 838 16.79 -23.04 -6.39
CA LEU A 838 15.80 -21.97 -6.37
C LEU A 838 15.51 -21.50 -4.94
N GLY A 839 15.32 -22.43 -4.00
CA GLY A 839 15.12 -22.11 -2.59
C GLY A 839 16.29 -21.33 -1.99
N VAL A 840 17.52 -21.75 -2.27
CA VAL A 840 18.74 -21.05 -1.83
C VAL A 840 18.86 -19.66 -2.45
N LEU A 841 18.60 -19.52 -3.75
CA LEU A 841 18.70 -18.22 -4.43
C LEU A 841 17.61 -17.26 -3.94
N ILE A 842 16.35 -17.70 -3.82
CA ILE A 842 15.27 -16.86 -3.31
C ILE A 842 15.57 -16.46 -1.87
N LEU A 843 15.83 -17.42 -0.98
CA LEU A 843 16.10 -17.12 0.43
C LEU A 843 17.33 -16.22 0.57
N GLY A 844 18.40 -16.49 -0.17
CA GLY A 844 19.62 -15.70 -0.15
C GLY A 844 19.42 -14.28 -0.65
N VAL A 845 18.74 -14.09 -1.78
CA VAL A 845 18.48 -12.75 -2.35
C VAL A 845 17.56 -11.95 -1.45
N VAL A 846 16.47 -12.55 -0.94
CA VAL A 846 15.51 -11.87 -0.06
C VAL A 846 16.11 -11.54 1.30
N ALA A 847 16.83 -12.49 1.92
CA ALA A 847 17.48 -12.25 3.19
C ALA A 847 18.55 -11.16 3.06
N VAL A 848 19.40 -11.21 2.03
CA VAL A 848 20.42 -10.16 1.81
C VAL A 848 19.77 -8.82 1.47
N SER A 849 18.67 -8.77 0.70
CA SER A 849 18.01 -7.50 0.39
C SER A 849 17.46 -6.78 1.61
N ILE A 850 17.02 -7.53 2.62
CA ILE A 850 16.51 -6.95 3.89
C ILE A 850 17.69 -6.66 4.83
N LEU A 851 18.59 -7.63 5.03
CA LEU A 851 19.71 -7.50 5.97
C LEU A 851 20.69 -6.40 5.56
N ALA A 852 20.91 -6.20 4.26
CA ALA A 852 21.79 -5.15 3.76
C ALA A 852 21.33 -3.73 4.14
N PHE A 853 20.03 -3.54 4.37
CA PHE A 853 19.41 -2.27 4.75
C PHE A 853 18.79 -2.33 6.16
N LEU A 854 19.22 -3.29 6.99
CA LEU A 854 18.69 -3.48 8.34
C LEU A 854 18.68 -2.19 9.19
N PRO A 855 19.73 -1.34 9.18
CA PRO A 855 19.69 -0.09 9.94
C PRO A 855 18.50 0.82 9.58
N PHE A 856 18.09 0.88 8.31
CA PHE A 856 16.91 1.63 7.89
C PHE A 856 15.63 0.97 8.45
N HIS A 857 15.51 -0.35 8.34
CA HIS A 857 14.32 -1.08 8.79
C HIS A 857 14.13 -1.06 10.31
N LEU A 858 15.19 -0.83 11.09
CA LEU A 858 15.11 -0.70 12.54
C LEU A 858 14.62 0.69 13.00
N THR A 859 14.74 1.72 12.15
CA THR A 859 14.34 3.10 12.49
C THR A 859 13.12 3.59 11.73
N TYR A 860 12.79 2.97 10.59
CA TYR A 860 11.65 3.34 9.76
C TYR A 860 10.37 2.68 10.26
N GLU A 861 9.34 3.48 10.49
CA GLU A 861 8.04 3.04 10.97
C GLU A 861 6.99 3.19 9.88
N THR A 862 6.24 2.12 9.61
CA THR A 862 5.17 2.09 8.61
C THR A 862 3.81 2.17 9.29
N PHE A 863 3.06 3.23 9.00
CA PHE A 863 1.66 3.38 9.37
C PHE A 863 0.76 2.91 8.21
N ASN A 864 -0.36 2.23 8.51
CA ASN A 864 -1.36 1.76 7.54
C ASN A 864 -0.82 0.81 6.43
N SER A 865 -0.32 -0.37 6.81
CA SER A 865 0.22 -1.36 5.86
C SER A 865 -0.79 -2.40 5.34
N GLY A 866 -2.06 -2.32 5.70
CA GLY A 866 -3.10 -3.24 5.24
C GLY A 866 -3.47 -3.09 3.77
N LEU A 867 -4.33 -3.99 3.29
CA LEU A 867 -4.91 -3.96 1.95
C LEU A 867 -6.43 -3.94 2.04
N ASP A 868 -7.04 -2.93 1.40
CA ASP A 868 -8.49 -2.81 1.26
C ASP A 868 -8.93 -3.19 -0.16
N ILE A 869 -10.17 -3.63 -0.29
CA ILE A 869 -10.78 -3.87 -1.61
C ILE A 869 -11.04 -2.54 -2.31
N SER A 870 -10.57 -2.40 -3.55
CA SER A 870 -10.83 -1.23 -4.38
C SER A 870 -12.29 -1.22 -4.86
N LYS A 871 -12.97 -0.09 -4.67
CA LYS A 871 -14.36 0.12 -5.12
C LYS A 871 -14.48 0.87 -6.45
N TRP A 872 -13.37 1.44 -6.92
CA TRP A 872 -13.32 2.22 -8.16
C TRP A 872 -12.83 1.36 -9.32
N ARG A 873 -13.31 1.66 -10.53
CA ARG A 873 -12.98 0.91 -11.75
C ARG A 873 -12.34 1.81 -12.78
N THR A 874 -11.27 1.35 -13.41
CA THR A 874 -10.63 2.09 -14.49
C THR A 874 -11.45 1.97 -15.78
N PRO A 875 -11.89 3.08 -16.40
CA PRO A 875 -12.52 3.07 -17.72
C PRO A 875 -11.52 2.67 -18.82
N VAL A 876 -11.99 1.84 -19.74
CA VAL A 876 -11.16 1.28 -20.82
C VAL A 876 -10.63 2.36 -21.75
N ASP A 877 -11.45 3.36 -22.10
CA ASP A 877 -11.05 4.48 -22.96
C ASP A 877 -9.90 5.29 -22.34
N ARG A 878 -9.92 5.49 -21.01
CA ARG A 878 -8.86 6.20 -20.28
C ARG A 878 -7.59 5.37 -20.18
N PHE A 879 -7.70 4.07 -19.90
CA PHE A 879 -6.56 3.16 -19.93
C PHE A 879 -5.89 3.12 -21.31
N LEU A 880 -6.69 3.07 -22.39
CA LEU A 880 -6.19 3.14 -23.77
C LEU A 880 -5.61 4.52 -24.11
N GLY A 881 -6.16 5.61 -23.57
CA GLY A 881 -5.60 6.95 -23.71
C GLY A 881 -4.21 7.09 -23.10
N ILE A 882 -3.97 6.41 -21.98
CA ILE A 882 -2.68 6.41 -21.27
C ILE A 882 -1.68 5.46 -21.96
N HIS A 883 -2.03 4.19 -22.15
CA HIS A 883 -1.09 3.14 -22.59
C HIS A 883 -1.25 2.69 -24.05
N GLY A 884 -2.11 3.35 -24.83
CA GLY A 884 -2.56 2.89 -26.16
C GLY A 884 -1.43 2.65 -27.17
N LEU A 885 -0.37 3.47 -27.18
CA LEU A 885 0.80 3.26 -28.04
C LEU A 885 1.46 1.90 -27.76
N PHE A 886 1.71 1.59 -26.49
CA PHE A 886 2.37 0.35 -26.10
C PHE A 886 1.47 -0.86 -26.34
N LEU A 887 0.20 -0.76 -25.96
CA LEU A 887 -0.79 -1.82 -26.14
C LEU A 887 -1.01 -2.16 -27.62
N PHE A 888 -0.97 -1.16 -28.51
CA PHE A 888 -1.07 -1.40 -29.96
C PHE A 888 0.09 -2.26 -30.47
N VAL A 889 1.32 -1.95 -30.07
CA VAL A 889 2.52 -2.72 -30.44
C VAL A 889 2.49 -4.13 -29.84
N ILE A 890 2.15 -4.22 -28.56
CA ILE A 890 2.07 -5.50 -27.83
C ILE A 890 0.99 -6.40 -28.43
N ALA A 891 -0.22 -5.87 -28.66
CA ALA A 891 -1.31 -6.61 -29.29
C ALA A 891 -0.91 -7.11 -30.68
N SER A 892 -0.25 -6.26 -31.48
CA SER A 892 0.23 -6.62 -32.81
C SER A 892 1.23 -7.79 -32.75
N PHE A 893 2.18 -7.74 -31.81
CA PHE A 893 3.15 -8.82 -31.60
C PHE A 893 2.49 -10.11 -31.12
N LEU A 894 1.66 -10.04 -30.07
CA LEU A 894 1.01 -11.20 -29.48
C LEU A 894 0.10 -11.90 -30.49
N LEU A 895 -0.71 -11.14 -31.24
CA LEU A 895 -1.56 -11.68 -32.29
C LEU A 895 -0.73 -12.29 -33.43
N TYR A 896 0.35 -11.62 -33.84
CA TYR A 896 1.24 -12.15 -34.88
C TYR A 896 1.88 -13.48 -34.46
N GLN A 897 2.32 -13.60 -33.21
CA GLN A 897 2.97 -14.79 -32.68
C GLN A 897 2.00 -15.92 -32.35
N ALA A 898 0.78 -15.60 -31.90
CA ALA A 898 -0.27 -16.55 -31.56
C ALA A 898 -1.14 -16.97 -32.75
N ARG A 899 -0.99 -16.35 -33.94
CA ARG A 899 -1.86 -16.55 -35.11
C ARG A 899 -2.07 -18.02 -35.48
N ASP A 900 -1.01 -18.84 -35.43
CA ASP A 900 -1.06 -20.23 -35.88
C ASP A 900 -1.84 -21.06 -34.86
N THR A 901 -1.55 -20.86 -33.57
CA THR A 901 -2.28 -21.45 -32.43
C THR A 901 -3.75 -21.03 -32.42
N LEU A 902 -4.05 -19.77 -32.69
CA LEU A 902 -5.42 -19.25 -32.75
C LEU A 902 -6.20 -19.86 -33.91
N ASN A 903 -5.59 -19.96 -35.09
CA ASN A 903 -6.20 -20.60 -36.26
C ASN A 903 -6.50 -22.09 -36.00
N GLU A 904 -5.59 -22.80 -35.33
CA GLU A 904 -5.79 -24.19 -34.91
C GLU A 904 -6.93 -24.32 -33.89
N LEU A 905 -6.99 -23.44 -32.89
CA LEU A 905 -8.07 -23.42 -31.90
C LEU A 905 -9.43 -23.20 -32.57
N VAL A 906 -9.54 -22.21 -33.45
CA VAL A 906 -10.78 -21.91 -34.19
C VAL A 906 -11.20 -23.07 -35.10
N ARG A 907 -10.25 -23.72 -35.80
CA ARG A 907 -10.53 -24.92 -36.61
C ARG A 907 -11.00 -26.08 -35.76
N SER A 908 -10.42 -26.27 -34.56
CA SER A 908 -10.82 -27.34 -33.64
C SER A 908 -12.23 -27.18 -33.09
N VAL A 909 -12.69 -25.93 -32.93
CA VAL A 909 -14.08 -25.62 -32.51
C VAL A 909 -15.06 -25.74 -33.66
N ARG A 910 -14.63 -25.49 -34.91
CA ARG A 910 -15.49 -25.54 -36.12
C ARG A 910 -15.51 -26.92 -36.82
N GLY A 911 -14.58 -27.83 -36.50
CA GLY A 911 -14.39 -29.11 -37.20
C GLY A 911 -14.98 -30.32 -36.47
N LEU A 912 -16.04 -30.91 -37.03
CA LEU A 912 -16.59 -32.22 -36.71
C LEU A 912 -15.57 -33.33 -37.02
N ASN A 913 -14.74 -33.74 -36.05
CA ASN A 913 -14.19 -35.11 -35.99
C ASN A 913 -13.61 -35.41 -34.59
N PRO A 914 -14.31 -36.20 -33.75
CA PRO A 914 -13.90 -36.52 -32.38
C PRO A 914 -12.62 -37.36 -32.26
N GLU A 915 -12.17 -38.04 -33.33
CA GLU A 915 -11.16 -39.11 -33.22
C GLU A 915 -9.70 -38.67 -33.42
N THR A 916 -9.42 -37.45 -33.86
CA THR A 916 -8.03 -36.95 -34.04
C THR A 916 -7.57 -36.03 -32.90
N ILE A 917 -8.40 -35.87 -31.88
CA ILE A 917 -8.17 -34.99 -30.75
C ILE A 917 -7.74 -35.87 -29.58
N ILE A 918 -6.45 -35.96 -29.27
CA ILE A 918 -5.88 -36.15 -27.91
C ILE A 918 -4.39 -36.54 -28.04
N THR A 919 -3.52 -35.73 -27.40
CA THR A 919 -2.43 -36.14 -26.48
C THR A 919 -1.37 -35.06 -26.23
N ARG A 920 -1.37 -33.90 -26.91
CA ARG A 920 -0.35 -32.83 -26.66
C ARG A 920 -0.88 -31.42 -26.32
N PHE A 921 -2.19 -31.20 -26.26
CA PHE A 921 -2.76 -29.84 -26.21
C PHE A 921 -3.86 -29.56 -25.16
N ASP A 922 -4.14 -30.48 -24.22
CA ASP A 922 -5.29 -30.30 -23.31
C ASP A 922 -5.12 -29.16 -22.30
N TRP A 923 -3.92 -28.98 -21.72
CA TRP A 923 -3.71 -27.94 -20.70
C TRP A 923 -3.77 -26.51 -21.24
N LEU A 924 -3.25 -26.25 -22.45
CA LEU A 924 -3.36 -24.94 -23.08
C LEU A 924 -4.82 -24.59 -23.37
N ARG A 925 -5.61 -25.55 -23.85
CA ARG A 925 -7.04 -25.35 -24.12
C ARG A 925 -7.84 -25.11 -22.85
N VAL A 926 -7.58 -25.89 -21.80
CA VAL A 926 -8.19 -25.69 -20.48
C VAL A 926 -7.83 -24.31 -19.93
N GLY A 927 -6.57 -23.90 -20.01
CA GLY A 927 -6.12 -22.58 -19.57
C GLY A 927 -6.78 -21.43 -20.34
N VAL A 928 -6.88 -21.53 -21.67
CA VAL A 928 -7.57 -20.54 -22.51
C VAL A 928 -9.06 -20.50 -22.20
N ALA A 929 -9.72 -21.65 -22.07
CA ALA A 929 -11.13 -21.73 -21.73
C ALA A 929 -11.42 -21.13 -20.35
N ALA A 930 -10.61 -21.48 -19.33
CA ALA A 930 -10.70 -20.90 -18.01
C ALA A 930 -10.51 -19.38 -18.05
N GLY A 931 -9.48 -18.89 -18.76
CA GLY A 931 -9.24 -17.46 -18.93
C GLY A 931 -10.39 -16.72 -19.61
N VAL A 932 -11.02 -17.31 -20.64
CA VAL A 932 -12.20 -16.74 -21.30
C VAL A 932 -13.39 -16.70 -20.35
N VAL A 933 -13.64 -17.77 -19.59
CA VAL A 933 -14.71 -17.79 -18.57
C VAL A 933 -14.47 -16.72 -17.50
N THR A 934 -13.24 -16.58 -17.01
CA THR A 934 -12.85 -15.50 -16.09
C THR A 934 -13.08 -14.13 -16.71
N ALA A 935 -12.65 -13.89 -17.95
CA ALA A 935 -12.83 -12.61 -18.64
C ALA A 935 -14.31 -12.24 -18.80
N VAL A 936 -15.16 -13.22 -19.13
CA VAL A 936 -16.63 -13.05 -19.24
C VAL A 936 -17.25 -12.77 -17.88
N PHE A 937 -16.87 -13.51 -16.83
CA PHE A 937 -17.35 -13.30 -15.48
C PHE A 937 -17.01 -11.89 -14.95
N ILE A 938 -15.74 -11.48 -15.09
CA ILE A 938 -15.25 -10.17 -14.66
C ILE A 938 -15.88 -9.03 -15.49
N GLY A 939 -16.08 -9.25 -16.79
CA GLY A 939 -16.78 -8.30 -17.66
C GLY A 939 -18.25 -8.14 -17.26
N ALA A 940 -18.93 -9.25 -16.95
CA ALA A 940 -20.30 -9.24 -16.44
C ALA A 940 -20.41 -8.55 -15.06
N ALA A 941 -19.36 -8.63 -14.23
CA ALA A 941 -19.22 -7.88 -12.98
C ALA A 941 -18.94 -6.37 -13.19
N GLY A 942 -18.71 -5.92 -14.43
CA GLY A 942 -18.52 -4.52 -14.79
C GLY A 942 -17.06 -4.04 -14.80
N PHE A 943 -16.08 -4.95 -14.71
CA PHE A 943 -14.64 -4.64 -14.70
C PHE A 943 -14.01 -4.81 -16.10
N TRP A 944 -14.46 -4.00 -17.05
CA TRP A 944 -14.06 -4.11 -18.46
C TRP A 944 -12.56 -3.92 -18.73
N ASN A 945 -11.88 -3.10 -17.92
CA ASN A 945 -10.43 -2.94 -18.01
C ASN A 945 -9.70 -4.24 -17.64
N ILE A 946 -10.08 -4.88 -16.53
CA ILE A 946 -9.56 -6.20 -16.16
C ILE A 946 -9.85 -7.22 -17.26
N THR A 947 -11.05 -7.24 -17.84
CA THR A 947 -11.37 -8.12 -18.99
C THR A 947 -10.41 -7.92 -20.15
N LEU A 948 -10.09 -6.66 -20.51
CA LEU A 948 -9.10 -6.36 -21.54
C LEU A 948 -7.71 -6.94 -21.17
N LEU A 949 -7.24 -6.72 -19.94
CA LEU A 949 -5.93 -7.20 -19.49
C LEU A 949 -5.85 -8.74 -19.45
N VAL A 950 -6.95 -9.42 -19.08
CA VAL A 950 -7.04 -10.90 -19.13
C VAL A 950 -6.91 -11.42 -20.57
N VAL A 951 -7.45 -10.71 -21.57
CA VAL A 951 -7.25 -11.09 -22.98
C VAL A 951 -5.76 -11.00 -23.38
N PHE A 952 -5.06 -9.95 -22.96
CA PHE A 952 -3.61 -9.85 -23.17
C PHE A 952 -2.85 -10.96 -22.45
N LEU A 953 -3.24 -11.33 -21.21
CA LEU A 953 -2.64 -12.44 -20.46
C LEU A 953 -2.83 -13.79 -21.17
N ILE A 954 -4.01 -14.05 -21.74
CA ILE A 954 -4.28 -15.27 -22.51
C ILE A 954 -3.36 -15.34 -23.73
N LEU A 955 -3.27 -14.25 -24.49
CA LEU A 955 -2.41 -14.19 -25.67
C LEU A 955 -0.91 -14.32 -25.30
N ALA A 956 -0.48 -13.66 -24.23
CA ALA A 956 0.88 -13.81 -23.70
C ALA A 956 1.16 -15.26 -23.29
N GLY A 957 0.23 -15.92 -22.60
CA GLY A 957 0.33 -17.33 -22.22
C GLY A 957 0.48 -18.27 -23.41
N MET A 958 -0.22 -18.00 -24.52
CA MET A 958 -0.05 -18.76 -25.78
C MET A 958 1.38 -18.59 -26.35
N VAL A 959 1.91 -17.37 -26.33
CA VAL A 959 3.28 -17.10 -26.82
C VAL A 959 4.32 -17.73 -25.91
N VAL A 960 4.14 -17.64 -24.58
CA VAL A 960 5.00 -18.30 -23.58
C VAL A 960 5.04 -19.81 -23.83
N TRP A 961 3.88 -20.44 -24.03
CA TRP A 961 3.79 -21.87 -24.35
C TRP A 961 4.58 -22.23 -25.62
N LYS A 962 4.40 -21.45 -26.69
CA LYS A 962 5.12 -21.63 -27.96
C LYS A 962 6.64 -21.53 -27.79
N ILE A 963 7.12 -20.56 -27.01
CA ILE A 963 8.55 -20.36 -26.75
C ILE A 963 9.12 -21.57 -26.01
N PHE A 964 8.48 -22.04 -24.93
CA PHE A 964 8.94 -23.22 -24.21
C PHE A 964 8.91 -24.49 -25.07
N ALA A 965 7.94 -24.62 -25.98
CA ALA A 965 7.84 -25.74 -26.92
C ALA A 965 8.92 -25.72 -28.03
N SER A 966 9.43 -24.54 -28.43
CA SER A 966 10.32 -24.38 -29.59
C SER A 966 11.74 -24.97 -29.45
N GLN A 967 12.19 -25.28 -28.22
CA GLN A 967 13.54 -25.75 -27.89
C GLN A 967 14.72 -24.86 -28.38
N ASN A 968 14.46 -23.63 -28.82
CA ASN A 968 15.50 -22.72 -29.33
C ASN A 968 16.49 -22.24 -28.24
N GLU A 969 17.71 -21.86 -28.63
CA GLU A 969 18.71 -21.30 -27.70
C GLU A 969 18.41 -19.85 -27.28
N GLU A 970 17.57 -19.13 -28.03
CA GLU A 970 17.20 -17.74 -27.74
C GLU A 970 16.11 -17.58 -26.66
N ARG A 971 15.50 -18.69 -26.21
CA ARG A 971 14.41 -18.70 -25.23
C ARG A 971 14.65 -17.84 -23.98
N PRO A 972 15.85 -17.80 -23.36
CA PRO A 972 16.10 -16.97 -22.18
C PRO A 972 15.92 -15.47 -22.43
N PHE A 973 16.22 -14.99 -23.64
CA PHE A 973 16.01 -13.58 -24.00
C PHE A 973 14.57 -13.30 -24.44
N GLU A 974 13.88 -14.26 -25.06
CA GLU A 974 12.50 -14.06 -25.52
C GLU A 974 11.47 -14.12 -24.38
N ILE A 975 11.76 -14.84 -23.28
CA ILE A 975 10.80 -15.02 -22.17
C ILE A 975 10.76 -13.84 -21.20
N VAL A 976 11.88 -13.12 -21.01
CA VAL A 976 11.97 -12.02 -20.04
C VAL A 976 10.99 -10.87 -20.38
N PRO A 977 10.86 -10.39 -21.63
CA PRO A 977 9.84 -9.41 -21.99
C PRO A 977 8.41 -9.88 -21.71
N LEU A 978 8.12 -11.19 -21.79
CA LEU A 978 6.81 -11.73 -21.46
C LEU A 978 6.58 -11.81 -19.94
N ALA A 979 7.63 -12.03 -19.14
CA ALA A 979 7.55 -11.93 -17.69
C ALA A 979 7.29 -10.49 -17.23
N LEU A 980 7.98 -9.50 -17.84
CA LEU A 980 7.74 -8.07 -17.60
C LEU A 980 6.31 -7.67 -18.00
N LEU A 981 5.83 -8.18 -19.15
CA LEU A 981 4.45 -7.97 -19.57
C LEU A 981 3.45 -8.59 -18.58
N GLY A 982 3.71 -9.82 -18.13
CA GLY A 982 2.89 -10.49 -17.14
C GLY A 982 2.75 -9.67 -15.86
N LEU A 983 3.87 -9.16 -15.33
CA LEU A 983 3.87 -8.29 -14.15
C LEU A 983 3.06 -7.01 -14.40
N ALA A 984 3.30 -6.30 -15.50
CA ALA A 984 2.56 -5.07 -15.81
C ALA A 984 1.04 -5.31 -15.90
N LEU A 985 0.62 -6.43 -16.49
CA LEU A 985 -0.79 -6.82 -16.56
C LEU A 985 -1.35 -7.19 -15.18
N PHE A 986 -0.60 -7.92 -14.34
CA PHE A 986 -1.03 -8.24 -12.98
C PHE A 986 -1.14 -7.01 -12.09
N ILE A 987 -0.21 -6.06 -12.18
CA ILE A 987 -0.30 -4.78 -11.48
C ILE A 987 -1.56 -4.03 -11.93
N GLY A 988 -1.80 -3.94 -13.24
CA GLY A 988 -2.99 -3.27 -13.79
C GLY A 988 -4.32 -3.91 -13.38
N ILE A 989 -4.33 -5.21 -13.11
CA ILE A 989 -5.48 -5.92 -12.51
C ILE A 989 -5.55 -5.65 -11.01
N GLY A 990 -4.42 -5.71 -10.30
CA GLY A 990 -4.33 -5.55 -8.85
C GLY A 990 -4.87 -4.19 -8.38
N VAL A 991 -4.46 -3.09 -9.02
CA VAL A 991 -4.92 -1.73 -8.70
C VAL A 991 -6.42 -1.48 -8.91
N ASP A 992 -7.09 -2.30 -9.74
CA ASP A 992 -8.55 -2.26 -9.89
C ASP A 992 -9.26 -3.11 -8.83
N LEU A 993 -8.57 -4.02 -8.12
CA LEU A 993 -9.14 -4.93 -7.14
C LEU A 993 -8.78 -4.59 -5.70
N VAL A 994 -7.58 -4.09 -5.43
CA VAL A 994 -7.04 -3.81 -4.11
C VAL A 994 -6.35 -2.45 -4.07
N ARG A 995 -6.39 -1.81 -2.90
CA ARG A 995 -5.65 -0.60 -2.56
C ARG A 995 -4.97 -0.76 -1.21
N VAL A 996 -3.98 0.09 -0.94
CA VAL A 996 -3.38 0.15 0.39
C VAL A 996 -4.37 0.80 1.37
N GLU A 997 -4.39 0.31 2.61
CA GLU A 997 -5.15 0.86 3.72
C GLU A 997 -4.77 2.33 3.97
N GLY A 998 -5.72 3.17 4.36
CA GLY A 998 -5.48 4.61 4.57
C GLY A 998 -5.18 5.44 3.31
N ASP A 999 -5.29 4.87 2.11
CA ASP A 999 -5.11 5.62 0.85
C ASP A 999 -6.26 6.63 0.61
N ILE A 1000 -5.96 7.75 -0.07
CA ILE A 1000 -6.94 8.78 -0.43
C ILE A 1000 -7.77 8.25 -1.62
N GLY A 1001 -8.91 7.64 -1.33
CA GLY A 1001 -9.66 6.87 -2.31
C GLY A 1001 -8.83 5.65 -2.75
N ARG A 1002 -8.21 5.70 -3.92
CA ARG A 1002 -7.14 4.77 -4.34
C ARG A 1002 -5.98 5.49 -5.04
N MET A 1003 -5.83 6.79 -4.78
CA MET A 1003 -4.99 7.68 -5.55
C MET A 1003 -3.53 7.25 -5.54
N ASN A 1004 -2.92 7.03 -4.37
CA ASN A 1004 -1.49 6.69 -4.27
C ASN A 1004 -1.21 5.31 -4.83
N THR A 1005 -2.08 4.34 -4.53
CA THR A 1005 -2.01 2.98 -5.11
C THR A 1005 -2.01 3.09 -6.63
N PHE A 1006 -2.99 3.79 -7.19
CA PHE A 1006 -3.13 3.91 -8.64
C PHE A 1006 -1.93 4.62 -9.27
N PHE A 1007 -1.57 5.78 -8.74
CA PHE A 1007 -0.48 6.62 -9.23
C PHE A 1007 0.87 5.89 -9.29
N LYS A 1008 1.31 5.30 -8.17
CA LYS A 1008 2.67 4.71 -8.07
C LYS A 1008 2.82 3.48 -8.95
N TYR A 1009 1.83 2.60 -8.92
CA TYR A 1009 1.85 1.38 -9.72
C TYR A 1009 1.61 1.64 -11.23
N TYR A 1010 0.89 2.69 -11.62
CA TYR A 1010 0.76 3.04 -13.06
C TYR A 1010 2.07 3.55 -13.66
N LEU A 1011 2.92 4.22 -12.87
CA LEU A 1011 4.26 4.61 -13.29
C LEU A 1011 5.12 3.37 -13.59
N GLU A 1012 5.04 2.33 -12.75
CA GLU A 1012 5.70 1.04 -13.01
C GLU A 1012 5.19 0.38 -14.29
N ILE A 1013 3.87 0.32 -14.48
CA ILE A 1013 3.25 -0.22 -15.70
C ILE A 1013 3.81 0.50 -16.94
N TRP A 1014 3.95 1.83 -16.90
CA TRP A 1014 4.52 2.59 -18.02
C TRP A 1014 5.95 2.13 -18.35
N VAL A 1015 6.83 2.04 -17.35
CA VAL A 1015 8.23 1.63 -17.54
C VAL A 1015 8.31 0.22 -18.12
N LEU A 1016 7.55 -0.73 -17.56
CA LEU A 1016 7.51 -2.12 -18.02
C LEU A 1016 6.99 -2.23 -19.46
N LEU A 1017 5.84 -1.62 -19.76
CA LEU A 1017 5.24 -1.66 -21.10
C LEU A 1017 6.12 -0.96 -22.15
N SER A 1018 6.88 0.06 -21.78
CA SER A 1018 7.84 0.73 -22.65
C SER A 1018 8.97 -0.21 -23.11
N ILE A 1019 9.58 -0.95 -22.18
CA ILE A 1019 10.63 -1.93 -22.48
C ILE A 1019 10.08 -3.06 -23.35
N VAL A 1020 8.92 -3.60 -22.95
CA VAL A 1020 8.26 -4.70 -23.66
C VAL A 1020 7.88 -4.31 -25.08
N SER A 1021 7.23 -3.16 -25.26
CA SER A 1021 6.81 -2.69 -26.57
C SER A 1021 7.99 -2.38 -27.49
N ALA A 1022 9.08 -1.80 -26.99
CA ALA A 1022 10.29 -1.57 -27.80
C ALA A 1022 10.92 -2.89 -28.29
N TYR A 1023 11.02 -3.90 -27.43
CA TYR A 1023 11.48 -5.25 -27.83
C TYR A 1023 10.53 -5.89 -28.86
N MET A 1024 9.21 -5.82 -28.62
CA MET A 1024 8.20 -6.42 -29.50
C MET A 1024 8.13 -5.74 -30.86
N LEU A 1025 8.31 -4.41 -30.93
CA LEU A 1025 8.41 -3.65 -32.17
C LEU A 1025 9.62 -4.10 -33.00
N TRP A 1026 10.78 -4.27 -32.35
CA TRP A 1026 11.97 -4.82 -33.00
C TRP A 1026 11.72 -6.24 -33.52
N HIS A 1027 11.10 -7.11 -32.73
CA HIS A 1027 10.84 -8.50 -33.12
C HIS A 1027 9.85 -8.60 -34.30
N LEU A 1028 8.81 -7.76 -34.34
CA LEU A 1028 7.93 -7.63 -35.51
C LEU A 1028 8.72 -7.25 -36.77
N GLY A 1029 9.63 -6.29 -36.69
CA GLY A 1029 10.49 -5.91 -37.81
C GLY A 1029 11.48 -7.01 -38.22
N ALA A 1030 12.06 -7.72 -37.24
CA ALA A 1030 13.00 -8.81 -37.47
C ALA A 1030 12.33 -10.06 -38.07
N SER A 1031 11.08 -10.36 -37.70
CA SER A 1031 10.31 -11.51 -38.17
C SER A 1031 9.71 -11.34 -39.57
N GLY A 1032 9.93 -10.19 -40.21
CA GLY A 1032 9.50 -9.93 -41.58
C GLY A 1032 8.05 -9.43 -41.71
N PHE A 1033 7.40 -9.02 -40.61
CA PHE A 1033 6.08 -8.37 -40.65
C PHE A 1033 6.11 -7.04 -41.42
N LEU A 1034 7.25 -6.34 -41.38
CA LEU A 1034 7.47 -5.02 -41.99
C LEU A 1034 8.25 -5.07 -43.33
N ARG A 1035 8.00 -6.07 -44.18
CA ARG A 1035 8.71 -6.27 -45.47
C ARG A 1035 8.55 -5.10 -46.47
N PRO A 1036 9.49 -4.92 -47.43
CA PRO A 1036 9.59 -3.72 -48.29
C PRO A 1036 8.42 -3.49 -49.25
N ASN A 1037 7.84 -4.55 -49.82
CA ASN A 1037 6.62 -4.47 -50.63
C ASN A 1037 5.42 -4.27 -49.70
N LEU A 1038 5.20 -3.03 -49.27
CA LEU A 1038 4.10 -2.64 -48.39
C LEU A 1038 2.76 -3.04 -49.03
N GLY A 1039 2.24 -4.22 -48.65
CA GLY A 1039 0.84 -4.52 -48.83
C GLY A 1039 0.01 -3.50 -48.03
N LEU A 1040 -1.21 -3.21 -48.49
CA LEU A 1040 -2.12 -2.22 -47.90
C LEU A 1040 -2.21 -2.34 -46.36
N ARG A 1041 -2.18 -3.58 -45.83
CA ARG A 1041 -2.25 -3.87 -44.38
C ARG A 1041 -1.03 -3.35 -43.60
N SER A 1042 0.19 -3.66 -44.03
CA SER A 1042 1.41 -3.18 -43.36
C SER A 1042 1.59 -1.66 -43.53
N GLY A 1043 1.14 -1.10 -44.65
CA GLY A 1043 1.09 0.35 -44.86
C GLY A 1043 0.17 1.05 -43.86
N VAL A 1044 -1.08 0.59 -43.73
CA VAL A 1044 -2.04 1.12 -42.75
C VAL A 1044 -1.52 0.98 -41.33
N TRP A 1045 -0.94 -0.17 -40.97
CA TRP A 1045 -0.36 -0.38 -39.63
C TRP A 1045 0.75 0.63 -39.31
N MET A 1046 1.66 0.90 -40.27
CA MET A 1046 2.72 1.90 -40.09
C MET A 1046 2.17 3.32 -39.95
N VAL A 1047 1.11 3.67 -40.69
CA VAL A 1047 0.43 4.96 -40.55
C VAL A 1047 -0.20 5.09 -39.16
N VAL A 1048 -0.90 4.06 -38.67
CA VAL A 1048 -1.46 4.06 -37.31
C VAL A 1048 -0.36 4.22 -36.26
N LEU A 1049 0.74 3.47 -36.39
CA LEU A 1049 1.89 3.61 -35.49
C LEU A 1049 2.46 5.04 -35.53
N ALA A 1050 2.65 5.61 -36.71
CA ALA A 1050 3.16 6.97 -36.86
C ALA A 1050 2.23 8.01 -36.24
N VAL A 1051 0.90 7.85 -36.36
CA VAL A 1051 -0.10 8.71 -35.72
C VAL A 1051 -0.05 8.58 -34.20
N LEU A 1052 0.06 7.36 -33.64
CA LEU A 1052 0.18 7.16 -32.20
C LEU A 1052 1.48 7.78 -31.66
N ILE A 1053 2.61 7.55 -32.33
CA ILE A 1053 3.91 8.16 -31.98
C ILE A 1053 3.82 9.68 -32.04
N GLY A 1054 3.26 10.24 -33.12
CA GLY A 1054 3.08 11.68 -33.27
C GLY A 1054 2.17 12.25 -32.19
N SER A 1055 1.10 11.54 -31.81
CA SER A 1055 0.18 11.94 -30.73
C SER A 1055 0.88 11.97 -29.37
N SER A 1056 1.69 10.95 -29.06
CA SER A 1056 2.47 10.87 -27.82
C SER A 1056 3.51 11.97 -27.66
N LEU A 1057 4.06 12.49 -28.76
CA LEU A 1057 5.07 13.57 -28.73
C LEU A 1057 4.47 14.97 -28.56
N ILE A 1058 3.14 15.13 -28.70
CA ILE A 1058 2.48 16.43 -28.52
C ILE A 1058 2.67 16.93 -27.09
N TYR A 1059 2.49 16.06 -26.09
CA TYR A 1059 2.71 16.43 -24.69
C TYR A 1059 4.17 16.82 -24.44
N THR A 1060 5.12 16.06 -25.00
CA THR A 1060 6.56 16.35 -24.86
C THR A 1060 6.88 17.79 -25.30
N ALA A 1061 6.36 18.22 -26.44
CA ALA A 1061 6.61 19.55 -26.98
C ALA A 1061 5.76 20.64 -26.30
N LEU A 1062 4.45 20.47 -26.25
CA LEU A 1062 3.53 21.50 -25.75
C LEU A 1062 3.50 21.58 -24.23
N GLY A 1063 3.63 20.45 -23.54
CA GLY A 1063 3.78 20.38 -22.08
C GLY A 1063 5.07 21.05 -21.62
N SER A 1064 6.20 20.82 -22.30
CA SER A 1064 7.46 21.53 -22.00
C SER A 1064 7.32 23.03 -22.18
N ARG A 1065 6.69 23.47 -23.28
CA ARG A 1065 6.42 24.89 -23.52
C ARG A 1065 5.52 25.48 -22.44
N ALA A 1066 4.42 24.81 -22.10
CA ALA A 1066 3.48 25.25 -21.08
C ALA A 1066 4.17 25.37 -19.72
N ARG A 1067 5.03 24.41 -19.37
CA ARG A 1067 5.78 24.43 -18.10
C ARG A 1067 6.83 25.53 -18.07
N ILE A 1068 7.53 25.81 -19.17
CA ILE A 1068 8.50 26.92 -19.24
C ILE A 1068 7.79 28.28 -19.16
N SER A 1069 6.57 28.41 -19.71
CA SER A 1069 5.79 29.65 -19.60
C SER A 1069 5.14 29.86 -18.23
N ASP A 1070 5.14 28.84 -17.36
CA ASP A 1070 4.50 28.85 -16.04
C ASP A 1070 5.51 29.12 -14.91
N ARG A 1071 6.61 29.83 -15.23
CA ARG A 1071 7.61 30.26 -14.24
C ARG A 1071 7.01 31.30 -13.30
N PHE A 1072 7.56 31.39 -12.09
CA PHE A 1072 7.13 32.40 -11.12
C PHE A 1072 7.43 33.81 -11.65
N THR A 1073 8.60 33.99 -12.29
CA THR A 1073 9.07 35.28 -12.82
C THR A 1073 9.70 35.11 -14.21
N ASP A 1074 9.78 36.19 -14.97
CA ASP A 1074 10.49 36.29 -16.25
C ASP A 1074 12.03 36.43 -16.07
N GLY A 1075 12.55 36.12 -14.89
CA GLY A 1075 13.96 36.26 -14.52
C GLY A 1075 14.92 35.42 -15.38
N PRO A 1076 16.24 35.60 -15.20
CA PRO A 1076 17.25 35.00 -16.05
C PRO A 1076 17.15 33.47 -16.07
N SER A 1077 17.46 32.88 -17.22
CA SER A 1077 17.68 31.43 -17.32
C SER A 1077 19.00 31.09 -16.64
N THR A 1078 18.94 30.22 -15.64
CA THR A 1078 20.07 29.80 -14.79
C THR A 1078 19.77 28.41 -14.22
N LEU A 1079 20.69 27.80 -13.47
CA LEU A 1079 20.42 26.59 -12.69
C LEU A 1079 20.22 26.87 -11.20
N ASP A 1080 20.45 28.10 -10.74
CA ASP A 1080 20.15 28.50 -9.36
C ASP A 1080 18.64 28.51 -9.11
N GLY A 1081 18.17 27.52 -8.35
CA GLY A 1081 16.77 27.35 -7.99
C GLY A 1081 16.17 28.49 -7.14
N THR A 1082 17.00 29.40 -6.60
CA THR A 1082 16.56 30.57 -5.82
C THR A 1082 16.57 31.87 -6.62
N ALA A 1083 16.94 31.82 -7.91
CA ALA A 1083 17.08 33.03 -8.72
C ALA A 1083 15.78 33.84 -8.79
N TYR A 1084 14.65 33.15 -8.92
CA TYR A 1084 13.31 33.77 -8.98
C TYR A 1084 12.99 34.61 -7.72
N MET A 1085 13.50 34.25 -6.54
CA MET A 1085 13.21 34.94 -5.29
C MET A 1085 13.71 36.39 -5.27
N ALA A 1086 14.67 36.75 -6.14
CA ALA A 1086 15.19 38.11 -6.20
C ALA A 1086 14.16 39.15 -6.72
N GLU A 1087 13.16 38.69 -7.48
CA GLU A 1087 12.16 39.54 -8.14
C GLU A 1087 10.71 39.10 -7.86
N ALA A 1088 10.52 37.92 -7.27
CA ALA A 1088 9.21 37.33 -7.03
C ALA A 1088 8.40 38.08 -5.97
N LEU A 1089 7.16 38.42 -6.33
CA LEU A 1089 6.14 38.93 -5.43
C LEU A 1089 5.14 37.81 -5.12
N HIS A 1090 5.14 37.34 -3.88
CA HIS A 1090 4.14 36.41 -3.38
C HIS A 1090 3.00 37.16 -2.70
N TYR A 1091 1.82 36.56 -2.61
CA TYR A 1091 0.69 37.13 -1.90
C TYR A 1091 0.21 36.15 -0.84
N GLU A 1092 0.12 36.63 0.39
CA GLU A 1092 -0.38 35.86 1.51
C GLU A 1092 -1.46 36.66 2.23
N GLN A 1093 -2.66 36.09 2.42
CA GLN A 1093 -3.85 36.80 2.91
C GLN A 1093 -4.09 38.17 2.22
N GLU A 1094 -3.97 38.21 0.89
CA GLU A 1094 -4.09 39.42 0.04
C GLU A 1094 -3.00 40.49 0.29
N GLN A 1095 -2.02 40.23 1.15
CA GLN A 1095 -0.88 41.12 1.39
C GLN A 1095 0.32 40.70 0.54
N PRO A 1096 1.01 41.64 -0.13
CA PRO A 1096 2.20 41.34 -0.92
C PRO A 1096 3.41 41.05 -0.03
N LEU A 1097 4.21 40.06 -0.44
CA LEU A 1097 5.47 39.67 0.20
C LEU A 1097 6.58 39.57 -0.86
N GLU A 1098 7.59 40.41 -0.74
CA GLU A 1098 8.76 40.38 -1.62
C GLU A 1098 9.72 39.26 -1.16
N LEU A 1099 9.84 38.19 -1.96
CA LEU A 1099 10.66 37.03 -1.59
C LEU A 1099 12.16 37.35 -1.48
N LYS A 1100 12.58 38.53 -1.96
CA LYS A 1100 13.96 39.00 -1.91
C LYS A 1100 14.44 39.14 -0.46
N TRP A 1101 13.58 39.61 0.45
CA TRP A 1101 13.95 39.82 1.85
C TRP A 1101 14.20 38.50 2.57
N ASP A 1102 13.36 37.49 2.30
CA ASP A 1102 13.59 36.11 2.75
C ASP A 1102 14.88 35.53 2.13
N LYS A 1103 15.14 35.77 0.84
CA LYS A 1103 16.38 35.29 0.17
C LYS A 1103 17.64 35.79 0.87
N GLU A 1104 17.70 37.08 1.17
CA GLU A 1104 18.84 37.69 1.87
C GLU A 1104 19.00 37.12 3.29
N ALA A 1105 17.90 36.95 4.03
CA ALA A 1105 17.89 36.38 5.37
C ALA A 1105 18.33 34.90 5.37
N ILE A 1106 17.80 34.08 4.46
CA ILE A 1106 18.18 32.67 4.27
C ILE A 1106 19.68 32.56 3.93
N THR A 1107 20.17 33.43 3.05
CA THR A 1107 21.58 33.48 2.68
C THR A 1107 22.45 33.77 3.91
N TRP A 1108 22.06 34.75 4.72
CA TRP A 1108 22.75 35.03 5.98
C TRP A 1108 22.75 33.83 6.92
N VAL A 1109 21.64 33.12 7.06
CA VAL A 1109 21.55 31.92 7.91
C VAL A 1109 22.49 30.81 7.41
N GLN A 1110 22.55 30.57 6.09
CA GLN A 1110 23.47 29.60 5.51
C GLN A 1110 24.94 29.92 5.82
N ASP A 1111 25.29 31.21 5.83
CA ASP A 1111 26.68 31.66 5.95
C ASP A 1111 27.14 31.82 7.42
N ASN A 1112 26.22 32.04 8.37
CA ASN A 1112 26.57 32.44 9.74
C ASN A 1112 26.12 31.46 10.84
N VAL A 1113 25.12 30.60 10.58
CA VAL A 1113 24.60 29.68 11.61
C VAL A 1113 25.41 28.37 11.64
N VAL A 1114 26.07 28.14 12.78
CA VAL A 1114 26.83 26.92 13.10
C VAL A 1114 25.89 25.83 13.64
N GLY A 1115 26.15 24.57 13.28
CA GLY A 1115 25.39 23.41 13.76
C GLY A 1115 24.04 23.28 13.08
N SER A 1116 23.11 22.55 13.70
CA SER A 1116 21.69 22.51 13.28
C SER A 1116 20.75 22.95 14.41
N PRO A 1117 20.88 24.18 14.93
CA PRO A 1117 19.96 24.68 15.96
C PRO A 1117 18.54 24.84 15.40
N VAL A 1118 17.55 24.76 16.29
CA VAL A 1118 16.14 24.94 15.90
C VAL A 1118 15.87 26.41 15.59
N ILE A 1119 15.28 26.65 14.43
CA ILE A 1119 14.81 27.97 13.97
C ILE A 1119 13.28 28.02 14.06
N LEU A 1120 12.75 29.04 14.73
CA LEU A 1120 11.33 29.33 14.76
C LEU A 1120 10.99 30.23 13.57
N GLU A 1121 10.02 29.80 12.77
CA GLU A 1121 9.46 30.50 11.62
C GLU A 1121 7.95 30.23 11.55
N ALA A 1122 7.21 31.03 10.78
CA ALA A 1122 5.77 30.79 10.59
C ALA A 1122 5.50 29.41 9.98
N HIS A 1123 4.52 28.71 10.56
CA HIS A 1123 3.96 27.50 9.98
C HIS A 1123 2.64 27.83 9.27
N LEU A 1124 2.40 27.18 8.12
CA LEU A 1124 1.19 27.34 7.31
C LEU A 1124 0.70 25.97 6.83
N SER A 1125 -0.51 25.93 6.28
CA SER A 1125 -1.00 24.76 5.55
C SER A 1125 -0.12 24.43 4.35
N GLN A 1126 -0.24 23.20 3.82
CA GLN A 1126 0.58 22.72 2.70
C GLN A 1126 0.42 23.63 1.47
N TYR A 1127 1.43 23.65 0.61
CA TYR A 1127 1.43 24.42 -0.63
C TYR A 1127 1.38 25.95 -0.45
N ARG A 1128 1.68 26.45 0.74
CA ARG A 1128 1.90 27.88 1.04
C ARG A 1128 3.35 28.15 1.42
N TRP A 1129 3.73 29.42 1.49
CA TRP A 1129 5.10 29.89 1.72
C TRP A 1129 5.61 29.73 3.18
N GLY A 1130 5.16 28.69 3.89
CA GLY A 1130 5.64 28.34 5.24
C GLY A 1130 6.87 27.42 5.22
N ALA A 1131 7.54 27.28 6.37
CA ALA A 1131 8.74 26.45 6.56
C ALA A 1131 9.92 26.78 5.61
N ARG A 1132 9.96 28.02 5.09
CA ARG A 1132 10.91 28.47 4.07
C ARG A 1132 12.37 28.44 4.56
N PHE A 1133 12.65 28.79 5.81
CA PHE A 1133 14.02 28.73 6.32
C PHE A 1133 14.50 27.29 6.44
N ALA A 1134 13.67 26.39 6.97
CA ALA A 1134 13.97 24.96 7.02
C ALA A 1134 14.24 24.39 5.62
N ASN A 1135 13.41 24.73 4.63
CA ASN A 1135 13.53 24.22 3.26
C ASN A 1135 14.88 24.56 2.60
N TYR A 1136 15.32 25.82 2.72
CA TYR A 1136 16.52 26.30 2.01
C TYR A 1136 17.82 26.15 2.83
N THR A 1137 17.76 25.97 4.14
CA THR A 1137 18.94 25.88 5.01
C THR A 1137 19.18 24.47 5.56
N GLY A 1138 18.16 23.61 5.53
CA GLY A 1138 18.16 22.32 6.21
C GLY A 1138 18.23 22.44 7.72
N LEU A 1139 17.92 23.59 8.33
CA LEU A 1139 17.79 23.70 9.79
C LEU A 1139 16.43 23.13 10.24
N PRO A 1140 16.37 22.47 11.41
CA PRO A 1140 15.09 22.02 11.96
C PRO A 1140 14.23 23.21 12.40
N THR A 1141 12.94 23.18 12.04
CA THR A 1141 11.90 24.04 12.62
C THR A 1141 11.01 23.25 13.57
N VAL A 1142 10.29 23.95 14.46
CA VAL A 1142 9.39 23.32 15.45
C VAL A 1142 8.37 22.41 14.75
N ILE A 1143 7.73 22.94 13.71
CA ILE A 1143 6.87 22.20 12.80
C ILE A 1143 6.90 22.84 11.40
N GLY A 1144 7.03 22.01 10.36
CA GLY A 1144 6.93 22.43 8.97
C GLY A 1144 5.49 22.37 8.46
N TRP A 1145 5.23 21.67 7.35
CA TRP A 1145 3.88 21.45 6.85
C TRP A 1145 3.14 20.34 7.64
N PRO A 1146 2.08 20.65 8.42
CA PRO A 1146 1.54 19.70 9.40
C PRO A 1146 1.00 18.40 8.81
N TRP A 1147 0.27 18.43 7.69
CA TRP A 1147 -0.27 17.22 7.06
C TRP A 1147 0.80 16.26 6.53
N HIS A 1148 1.93 16.77 6.03
CA HIS A 1148 3.03 15.90 5.58
C HIS A 1148 3.68 15.20 6.78
N GLN A 1149 3.74 15.87 7.93
CA GLN A 1149 4.17 15.26 9.18
C GLN A 1149 3.15 14.23 9.67
N ILE A 1150 1.83 14.52 9.59
CA ILE A 1150 0.78 13.56 9.95
C ILE A 1150 0.89 12.30 9.09
N GLN A 1151 1.11 12.42 7.78
CA GLN A 1151 1.28 11.25 6.89
C GLN A 1151 2.51 10.38 7.25
N GLN A 1152 3.54 10.97 7.85
CA GLN A 1152 4.76 10.27 8.25
C GLN A 1152 4.73 9.79 9.70
N ARG A 1153 3.77 10.26 10.50
CA ARG A 1153 3.69 10.09 11.95
C ARG A 1153 2.21 9.98 12.36
N THR A 1154 1.44 9.13 11.68
CA THR A 1154 -0.04 9.09 11.77
C THR A 1154 -0.52 8.95 13.21
N ASP A 1155 0.11 8.06 13.98
CA ASP A 1155 -0.25 7.78 15.38
C ASP A 1155 0.08 8.97 16.32
N TYR A 1156 0.93 9.91 15.89
CA TYR A 1156 1.34 11.10 16.64
C TYR A 1156 0.66 12.39 16.14
N SER A 1157 -0.45 12.28 15.40
CA SER A 1157 -1.17 13.41 14.79
C SER A 1157 -1.53 14.51 15.80
N VAL A 1158 -1.89 14.16 17.04
CA VAL A 1158 -2.19 15.12 18.11
C VAL A 1158 -0.97 15.96 18.46
N ALA A 1159 0.19 15.34 18.68
CA ALA A 1159 1.42 16.06 19.01
C ALA A 1159 1.88 17.01 17.89
N ILE A 1160 1.53 16.71 16.64
CA ILE A 1160 1.80 17.59 15.49
C ILE A 1160 0.89 18.82 15.52
N LEU A 1161 -0.40 18.63 15.87
CA LEU A 1161 -1.34 19.74 16.03
C LEU A 1161 -0.97 20.61 17.23
N ASP A 1162 -0.59 20.01 18.36
CA ASP A 1162 -0.12 20.74 19.55
C ASP A 1162 1.11 21.62 19.23
N ARG A 1163 2.07 21.09 18.46
CA ARG A 1163 3.24 21.87 18.01
C ARG A 1163 2.87 23.04 17.11
N ALA A 1164 1.89 22.86 16.22
CA ALA A 1164 1.38 23.93 15.38
C ALA A 1164 0.76 25.05 16.23
N GLU A 1165 -0.07 24.68 17.21
CA GLU A 1165 -0.66 25.63 18.15
C GLU A 1165 0.39 26.33 19.02
N ASP A 1166 1.42 25.61 19.49
CA ASP A 1166 2.53 26.19 20.25
C ASP A 1166 3.33 27.21 19.42
N VAL A 1167 3.56 26.96 18.12
CA VAL A 1167 4.19 27.95 17.23
C VAL A 1167 3.34 29.21 17.13
N ARG A 1168 2.02 29.05 16.99
CA ARG A 1168 1.10 30.20 16.98
C ARG A 1168 1.17 30.97 18.30
N GLU A 1169 1.13 30.28 19.44
CA GLU A 1169 1.23 30.88 20.77
C GLU A 1169 2.55 31.64 20.95
N MET A 1170 3.68 31.08 20.50
CA MET A 1170 4.99 31.72 20.56
C MET A 1170 5.01 33.08 19.82
N TYR A 1171 4.28 33.23 18.71
CA TYR A 1171 4.21 34.51 18.00
C TYR A 1171 3.16 35.46 18.59
N GLU A 1172 1.99 34.97 18.99
CA GLU A 1172 0.85 35.80 19.41
C GLU A 1172 0.90 36.27 20.86
N THR A 1173 1.46 35.47 21.78
CA THR A 1173 1.46 35.83 23.21
C THR A 1173 2.27 37.09 23.47
N THR A 1174 1.82 37.90 24.43
CA THR A 1174 2.57 39.06 24.96
C THR A 1174 3.30 38.73 26.27
N ASP A 1175 3.09 37.54 26.82
CA ASP A 1175 3.78 37.03 28.01
C ASP A 1175 5.16 36.48 27.62
N GLU A 1176 6.21 37.22 28.02
CA GLU A 1176 7.60 36.85 27.76
C GLU A 1176 7.99 35.53 28.44
N ASP A 1177 7.52 35.26 29.66
CA ASP A 1177 7.86 34.03 30.40
C ASP A 1177 7.24 32.81 29.73
N ARG A 1178 5.99 32.93 29.27
CA ARG A 1178 5.32 31.86 28.52
C ARG A 1178 6.02 31.59 27.19
N ALA A 1179 6.33 32.63 26.42
CA ALA A 1179 7.08 32.49 25.18
C ALA A 1179 8.46 31.84 25.43
N LEU A 1180 9.17 32.27 26.48
CA LEU A 1180 10.47 31.70 26.86
C LEU A 1180 10.37 30.21 27.22
N SER A 1181 9.31 29.81 27.91
CA SER A 1181 9.06 28.40 28.27
C SER A 1181 8.91 27.51 27.04
N LEU A 1182 8.17 27.97 26.03
CA LEU A 1182 7.96 27.25 24.77
C LEU A 1182 9.23 27.22 23.91
N LEU A 1183 9.96 28.34 23.82
CA LEU A 1183 11.25 28.38 23.12
C LEU A 1183 12.25 27.40 23.72
N ARG A 1184 12.30 27.28 25.06
CA ARG A 1184 13.12 26.29 25.77
C ARG A 1184 12.66 24.85 25.51
N GLN A 1185 11.36 24.60 25.55
CA GLN A 1185 10.77 23.27 25.30
C GLN A 1185 11.20 22.70 23.95
N TYR A 1186 11.24 23.54 22.91
CA TYR A 1186 11.63 23.12 21.55
C TYR A 1186 13.10 23.39 21.21
N GLY A 1187 13.90 23.93 22.14
CA GLY A 1187 15.31 24.26 21.91
C GLY A 1187 15.54 25.33 20.83
N VAL A 1188 14.59 26.27 20.66
CA VAL A 1188 14.67 27.33 19.65
C VAL A 1188 15.81 28.28 19.98
N LYS A 1189 16.76 28.41 19.05
CA LYS A 1189 17.89 29.35 19.17
C LYS A 1189 17.70 30.61 18.33
N TYR A 1190 17.06 30.50 17.17
CA TYR A 1190 16.82 31.62 16.27
C TYR A 1190 15.32 31.81 16.03
N VAL A 1191 14.85 33.04 16.08
CA VAL A 1191 13.46 33.40 15.79
C VAL A 1191 13.43 34.34 14.61
N VAL A 1192 12.67 33.99 13.58
CA VAL A 1192 12.43 34.83 12.40
C VAL A 1192 11.22 35.70 12.65
N VAL A 1193 11.33 37.01 12.37
CA VAL A 1193 10.19 37.93 12.33
C VAL A 1193 10.27 38.70 11.02
N GLY A 1194 9.60 38.18 9.99
CA GLY A 1194 9.49 38.82 8.69
C GLY A 1194 8.06 39.21 8.32
N ASP A 1195 7.88 39.65 7.08
CA ASP A 1195 6.57 40.02 6.53
C ASP A 1195 5.56 38.87 6.67
N LEU A 1196 6.00 37.62 6.48
CA LEU A 1196 5.11 36.45 6.61
C LEU A 1196 4.59 36.27 8.04
N GLU A 1197 5.48 36.35 9.04
CA GLU A 1197 5.09 36.27 10.45
C GLU A 1197 4.16 37.44 10.84
N ARG A 1198 4.41 38.65 10.32
CA ARG A 1198 3.57 39.84 10.57
C ARG A 1198 2.16 39.71 9.96
N ILE A 1199 2.06 39.09 8.78
CA ILE A 1199 0.78 38.83 8.11
C ILE A 1199 0.03 37.70 8.84
N THR A 1200 0.73 36.65 9.25
CA THR A 1200 0.11 35.43 9.79
C THR A 1200 -0.33 35.58 11.24
N TYR A 1201 0.46 36.26 12.07
CA TYR A 1201 0.23 36.41 13.51
C TYR A 1201 0.07 37.90 13.88
N PRO A 1202 -1.08 38.53 13.54
CA PRO A 1202 -1.30 39.95 13.80
C PRO A 1202 -1.44 40.23 15.29
N GLY A 1203 -0.86 41.34 15.76
CA GLY A 1203 -0.97 41.80 17.14
C GLY A 1203 0.35 42.31 17.73
N ASP A 1204 0.33 42.62 19.02
CA ASP A 1204 1.49 43.18 19.74
C ASP A 1204 2.53 42.12 20.16
N GLY A 1205 2.19 40.83 20.03
CA GLY A 1205 3.02 39.70 20.46
C GLY A 1205 4.41 39.66 19.81
N LEU A 1206 4.57 40.12 18.58
CA LEU A 1206 5.87 40.10 17.88
C LEU A 1206 6.89 41.05 18.51
N GLY A 1207 6.44 42.11 19.18
CA GLY A 1207 7.32 43.13 19.77
C GLY A 1207 8.22 42.58 20.89
N LYS A 1208 7.80 41.50 21.56
CA LYS A 1208 8.56 40.89 22.66
C LYS A 1208 9.93 40.34 22.24
N PHE A 1209 10.12 39.99 20.96
CA PHE A 1209 11.40 39.43 20.53
C PHE A 1209 12.54 40.46 20.55
N GLU A 1210 12.23 41.76 20.53
CA GLU A 1210 13.21 42.85 20.69
C GLU A 1210 13.81 42.89 22.11
N SER A 1211 13.06 42.48 23.15
CA SER A 1211 13.54 42.37 24.54
C SER A 1211 14.13 40.98 24.84
N MET A 1212 13.54 39.92 24.30
CA MET A 1212 13.91 38.53 24.62
C MET A 1212 15.19 38.02 23.93
N GLY A 1213 15.60 38.62 22.81
CA GLY A 1213 16.69 38.12 21.97
C GLY A 1213 17.67 39.19 21.50
N ARG A 1214 18.82 38.76 20.99
CA ARG A 1214 19.74 39.65 20.26
C ARG A 1214 19.36 39.64 18.79
N LYS A 1215 18.99 40.78 18.22
CA LYS A 1215 18.86 40.94 16.78
C LYS A 1215 20.22 40.71 16.10
N VAL A 1216 20.30 39.70 15.23
CA VAL A 1216 21.54 39.26 14.55
C VAL A 1216 21.54 39.54 13.05
N PHE A 1217 20.35 39.72 12.46
CA PHE A 1217 20.15 40.11 11.08
C PHE A 1217 18.91 41.00 10.96
N GLU A 1218 18.95 41.99 10.08
CA GLU A 1218 17.81 42.85 9.75
C GLU A 1218 17.96 43.40 8.33
N ASN A 1219 16.89 43.29 7.54
CA ASN A 1219 16.71 44.01 6.29
C ASN A 1219 15.32 44.67 6.28
N GLN A 1220 14.84 45.11 5.12
CA GLN A 1220 13.58 45.86 5.03
C GLN A 1220 12.33 45.03 5.37
N GLY A 1221 12.35 43.71 5.16
CA GLY A 1221 11.20 42.82 5.36
C GLY A 1221 11.40 41.70 6.37
N THR A 1222 12.60 41.51 6.93
CA THR A 1222 12.91 40.39 7.84
C THR A 1222 13.97 40.74 8.88
N ALA A 1223 13.69 40.36 10.13
CA ALA A 1223 14.66 40.37 11.22
C ALA A 1223 14.82 38.96 11.80
N ILE A 1224 16.04 38.62 12.25
CA ILE A 1224 16.33 37.36 12.95
C ILE A 1224 16.89 37.69 14.33
N TYR A 1225 16.33 37.05 15.35
CA TYR A 1225 16.73 37.18 16.75
C TYR A 1225 17.38 35.88 17.23
N GLU A 1226 18.53 36.00 17.86
CA GLU A 1226 19.14 34.91 18.63
C GLU A 1226 18.58 34.94 20.05
N ALA A 1227 17.84 33.91 20.44
CA ALA A 1227 17.19 33.79 21.74
C ALA A 1227 18.23 33.65 22.86
N ARG A 1228 18.01 34.33 24.00
CA ARG A 1228 18.90 34.29 25.17
C ARG A 1228 18.19 33.68 26.36
N TRP A 1229 18.36 32.38 26.56
CA TRP A 1229 17.67 31.68 27.64
C TRP A 1229 18.53 30.72 28.46
N ASN A 1230 19.86 30.83 28.33
CA ASN A 1230 20.83 30.15 29.20
C ASN A 1230 20.64 30.47 30.67
#